data_AF-Q9FXJ5-F1
#
_entry.id   AF-Q9FXJ5-F1
#
_cell.length_a   1.000
_cell.length_b   1.000
_cell.length_c   1.000
_cell.angle_alpha   90.00
_cell.angle_beta   90.00
_cell.angle_gamma   90.00
#
_symmetry.space_group_name_H-M   'P 1'
#
loop_
_entity.id
_entity.type
_entity.pdbx_description
1 polymer ?
#
loop_
_entity_poly.entity_id
_entity_poly.type
_entity_poly.pdbx_seq_one_letter_code
_entity_poly.pdbx_strand_id
1 'polypeptide(L)'
;METMHSRDDLVDIQSWLEYDQVYTVEPVGKCGGLALLWKSSVQVDLKFVDKNLMDAQVQFGAVNFCVSCVYGDPDRSKRSQAWERISRIGVGRRDKWCMFGDFNDILHNGEKNGGPRRSDLDCKAFNEMIKGCDLVEMPAHGNGFTWAGRRGDHWIQCRLDRAFGNKEWFCFFPVSNQTFLDFRGSDHRPVLIKLMSSQDSYRGQFRFDKRFLFKEDVKEAIIRTWSRGKHGTNISVADRLRACRKSLSSWKKQNNLNSLDKINQLEAALEKEQSLVWPIFQRVSVLKKDLAKAYREEEAYWKQKSRQKWLRSGNRNSKYFHAAVKQNRQRKRIEKLKDVNGNMQTSEAAKGEVAAAYFGNLFKSSNPSGFTDWFSGLVPRVSEVMNESLVGEVSAQEIKEAVFSIKPASAPGPDGMSALFFQHYWSTVGNQVTSEVKKFFADGIMPAEWNYTHLCLIPKTQHPTEMVDLRPISLCSVLYKIISKIMAKRLQPWLPEIVSDTQSAFVSERLITDNILVAHELVHSLKVHPRISSEFMAVKSDMSKAYDRVEWSYLRSLLLSLGFHLKWVNWIMVCVSSVTYSVLINDCPFGLIILQRGLRQGDPLSPFLFVLCTEGLTHLLNKAQWEGALEGIQFSENGPMVHHLLFADDSLFLCKASREQSLVLQKILKVYGNATGQTINLNKSSITFGEKVDEQLKGTIRTCLGIFTEGGAGTYLGLPECFSGSKVDMLHYLKDRLKEKLDVWFTRCLSQGGKEVLLKSVALAMPVFAMSCFKLPITTCENLESAMASFWWDSCDHSRKIHWQSWERLCLPKDSGGLGFRDIQSFNQALLAKQAWRLLHFPDCLLSRLLKSRYFDATDFLDAALSQRPSFGWRSILFGRELLSKGLQKRVGDGASLFVWIDPWIDDNGFRAPWRKNLIYDVTLKVKALLNPRTGFWDEEVLHDLFLPEDILRIKAIKPVISQADFFVWKLNKSGDFSVKSAYWLAYQTKSQNLRSEVSMQPSTLGLKTQVWNLQTDPKIKIFLWKVLSGILPVAENLNGRGMSLIPHVRSVGISYPATDTVIKIRDDVVEWFEAQCLDGEGSALNPPLSNGVHFVGSVSENLWIKPPANWDGIVLLHSRRSFAPISSKADALLRCLLWAMESMASHKIDNIIFAFQDKSLIGAVLRPRAWPSFKAQSVELEFSAANRGANLIAQSVTEASRSQSYVAVGHPYWMNGVFVEERVFEINGLYMEGLAYVVLDGSELILFCLDHF
;
A
#
# COMPACT_ATOMS: atom_id res chain seq x y z
N MET A 1 -23.81 30.73 16.84
CA MET A 1 -24.64 30.39 15.66
C MET A 1 -25.94 29.79 16.16
N GLU A 2 -27.05 29.91 15.42
CA GLU A 2 -28.33 29.34 15.84
C GLU A 2 -28.25 27.80 15.96
N THR A 3 -29.05 27.24 16.86
CA THR A 3 -29.27 25.80 17.01
C THR A 3 -30.72 25.52 17.43
N MET A 4 -31.29 24.44 16.89
CA MET A 4 -32.56 23.85 17.37
C MET A 4 -32.32 22.63 18.27
N HIS A 5 -31.06 22.23 18.44
CA HIS A 5 -30.62 21.12 19.29
C HIS A 5 -30.31 21.60 20.72
N SER A 6 -30.53 20.70 21.69
CA SER A 6 -30.17 20.93 23.09
C SER A 6 -28.65 20.87 23.31
N ARG A 7 -28.20 21.28 24.51
CA ARG A 7 -26.78 21.16 24.90
C ARG A 7 -26.19 19.75 24.75
N ASP A 8 -26.95 18.70 25.04
CA ASP A 8 -26.39 17.34 25.06
C ASP A 8 -26.01 16.86 23.65
N ASP A 9 -26.90 17.06 22.67
CA ASP A 9 -26.61 16.88 21.24
C ASP A 9 -25.36 17.68 20.80
N LEU A 10 -25.23 18.92 21.31
CA LEU A 10 -24.16 19.84 20.96
C LEU A 10 -22.80 19.47 21.58
N VAL A 11 -22.78 18.75 22.70
CA VAL A 11 -21.55 18.19 23.30
C VAL A 11 -21.04 16.99 22.47
N ASP A 12 -21.94 16.13 21.98
CA ASP A 12 -21.56 15.06 21.05
C ASP A 12 -21.08 15.63 19.69
N ILE A 13 -21.73 16.68 19.19
CA ILE A 13 -21.26 17.42 18.00
C ILE A 13 -19.91 18.10 18.25
N GLN A 14 -19.67 18.68 19.43
CA GLN A 14 -18.37 19.26 19.80
C GLN A 14 -17.26 18.20 19.70
N SER A 15 -17.48 17.03 20.30
CA SER A 15 -16.58 15.88 20.24
C SER A 15 -16.32 15.41 18.80
N TRP A 16 -17.38 15.26 17.99
CA TRP A 16 -17.28 14.80 16.61
C TRP A 16 -16.58 15.79 15.67
N LEU A 17 -16.74 17.10 15.91
CA LEU A 17 -16.05 18.17 15.17
C LEU A 17 -14.65 18.49 15.72
N GLU A 18 -14.14 17.67 16.65
CA GLU A 18 -12.85 17.81 17.34
C GLU A 18 -12.71 19.11 18.18
N TYR A 19 -13.77 19.88 18.48
CA TYR A 19 -13.64 21.13 19.24
C TYR A 19 -13.35 20.87 20.73
N ASP A 20 -12.59 21.76 21.36
CA ASP A 20 -12.12 21.53 22.73
C ASP A 20 -13.09 22.09 23.78
N GLN A 21 -13.92 23.08 23.42
CA GLN A 21 -14.88 23.78 24.29
C GLN A 21 -16.18 24.12 23.54
N VAL A 22 -17.31 24.14 24.26
CA VAL A 22 -18.62 24.62 23.78
C VAL A 22 -19.31 25.44 24.86
N TYR A 23 -20.10 26.44 24.44
CA TYR A 23 -21.08 27.13 25.27
C TYR A 23 -22.42 27.23 24.53
N THR A 24 -23.53 27.04 25.24
CA THR A 24 -24.89 27.00 24.67
C THR A 24 -25.89 27.89 25.41
N VAL A 25 -26.89 28.37 24.67
CA VAL A 25 -28.19 28.84 25.16
C VAL A 25 -29.23 27.88 24.59
N GLU A 26 -30.08 27.32 25.44
CA GLU A 26 -31.10 26.35 25.00
C GLU A 26 -32.15 27.00 24.07
N PRO A 27 -32.61 26.29 23.03
CA PRO A 27 -33.72 26.75 22.19
C PRO A 27 -35.06 26.73 22.95
N VAL A 28 -35.92 27.69 22.64
CA VAL A 28 -37.31 27.71 23.12
C VAL A 28 -38.19 27.18 21.99
N GLY A 29 -38.50 25.88 22.05
CA GLY A 29 -39.17 25.18 20.95
C GLY A 29 -38.22 24.98 19.76
N LYS A 30 -38.56 25.54 18.60
CA LYS A 30 -37.75 25.43 17.35
C LYS A 30 -37.00 26.72 16.98
N CYS A 31 -36.65 27.56 17.94
CA CYS A 31 -35.99 28.85 17.70
C CYS A 31 -35.21 29.37 18.91
N GLY A 32 -34.26 30.29 18.67
CA GLY A 32 -33.61 31.09 19.71
C GLY A 32 -32.53 30.38 20.53
N GLY A 33 -32.16 29.15 20.17
CA GLY A 33 -30.98 28.49 20.72
C GLY A 33 -29.71 29.03 20.06
N LEU A 34 -28.64 29.18 20.82
CA LEU A 34 -27.34 29.68 20.32
C LEU A 34 -26.21 28.78 20.81
N ALA A 35 -25.27 28.44 19.92
CA ALA A 35 -24.06 27.69 20.26
C ALA A 35 -22.78 28.42 19.78
N LEU A 36 -21.73 28.37 20.61
CA LEU A 36 -20.39 28.84 20.31
C LEU A 36 -19.37 27.73 20.65
N LEU A 37 -18.56 27.32 19.67
CA LEU A 37 -17.54 26.27 19.82
C LEU A 37 -16.15 26.83 19.50
N TRP A 38 -15.15 26.46 20.30
CA TRP A 38 -13.77 26.91 20.10
C TRP A 38 -12.72 25.87 20.51
N LYS A 39 -11.46 26.19 20.21
CA LYS A 39 -10.26 25.37 20.47
C LYS A 39 -9.50 25.95 21.65
N SER A 40 -8.79 25.13 22.43
CA SER A 40 -7.98 25.56 23.59
C SER A 40 -6.83 26.51 23.23
N SER A 41 -6.50 26.66 21.94
CA SER A 41 -5.59 27.69 21.43
C SER A 41 -6.21 29.10 21.36
N VAL A 42 -7.50 29.23 21.67
CA VAL A 42 -8.27 30.49 21.71
C VAL A 42 -8.87 30.62 23.11
N GLN A 43 -8.67 31.75 23.76
CA GLN A 43 -9.38 32.09 24.99
C GLN A 43 -10.60 32.95 24.63
N VAL A 44 -11.74 32.62 25.22
CA VAL A 44 -13.04 33.27 24.96
C VAL A 44 -13.67 33.58 26.31
N ASP A 45 -13.98 34.85 26.54
CA ASP A 45 -14.58 35.36 27.76
C ASP A 45 -15.92 36.04 27.43
N LEU A 46 -17.03 35.48 27.92
CA LEU A 46 -18.39 35.88 27.57
C LEU A 46 -18.82 37.07 28.42
N LYS A 47 -18.98 38.24 27.78
CA LYS A 47 -19.35 39.51 28.43
C LYS A 47 -20.86 39.66 28.60
N PHE A 48 -21.63 39.14 27.65
CA PHE A 48 -23.08 39.17 27.68
C PHE A 48 -23.66 38.00 26.87
N VAL A 49 -24.75 37.40 27.36
CA VAL A 49 -25.48 36.33 26.66
C VAL A 49 -26.99 36.50 26.88
N ASP A 50 -27.76 36.49 25.80
CA ASP A 50 -29.18 36.16 25.77
C ASP A 50 -29.53 35.34 24.50
N LYS A 51 -30.82 35.01 24.31
CA LYS A 51 -31.33 34.25 23.15
C LYS A 51 -31.16 34.92 21.78
N ASN A 52 -30.76 36.19 21.74
CA ASN A 52 -30.57 36.97 20.52
C ASN A 52 -29.11 37.43 20.32
N LEU A 53 -28.26 37.33 21.35
CA LEU A 53 -26.89 37.85 21.32
C LEU A 53 -25.96 37.07 22.26
N MET A 54 -24.88 36.51 21.72
CA MET A 54 -23.69 36.11 22.49
C MET A 54 -22.56 37.09 22.20
N ASP A 55 -22.09 37.81 23.21
CA ASP A 55 -21.01 38.79 23.12
C ASP A 55 -19.78 38.33 23.92
N ALA A 56 -18.63 38.28 23.25
CA ALA A 56 -17.40 37.71 23.78
C ALA A 56 -16.18 38.60 23.52
N GLN A 57 -15.26 38.63 24.48
CA GLN A 57 -13.87 39.05 24.25
C GLN A 57 -13.05 37.79 23.91
N VAL A 58 -12.29 37.88 22.82
CA VAL A 58 -11.54 36.75 22.25
C VAL A 58 -10.06 37.11 22.23
N GLN A 59 -9.24 36.21 22.79
CA GLN A 59 -7.77 36.28 22.74
C GLN A 59 -7.21 35.11 21.94
N PHE A 60 -6.39 35.44 20.94
CA PHE A 60 -5.66 34.46 20.13
C PHE A 60 -4.18 34.85 20.06
N GLY A 61 -3.35 34.13 20.82
CA GLY A 61 -1.95 34.49 21.02
C GLY A 61 -1.82 35.86 21.70
N ALA A 62 -1.21 36.81 21.00
CA ALA A 62 -1.02 38.19 21.45
C ALA A 62 -2.09 39.17 20.90
N VAL A 63 -3.14 38.68 20.23
CA VAL A 63 -4.18 39.51 19.62
C VAL A 63 -5.50 39.37 20.36
N ASN A 64 -6.06 40.49 20.82
CA ASN A 64 -7.35 40.57 21.50
C ASN A 64 -8.35 41.37 20.66
N PHE A 65 -9.59 40.87 20.56
CA PHE A 65 -10.69 41.52 19.85
C PHE A 65 -12.06 41.08 20.41
N CYS A 66 -13.11 41.83 20.15
CA CYS A 66 -14.49 41.50 20.55
C CYS A 66 -15.27 40.87 19.39
N VAL A 67 -16.12 39.89 19.71
CA VAL A 67 -16.99 39.17 18.78
C VAL A 67 -18.42 39.16 19.33
N SER A 68 -19.38 39.59 18.51
CA SER A 68 -20.81 39.44 18.79
C SER A 68 -21.45 38.48 17.80
N CYS A 69 -21.91 37.33 18.29
CA CYS A 69 -22.73 36.39 17.52
C CYS A 69 -24.22 36.77 17.70
N VAL A 70 -24.89 37.12 16.60
CA VAL A 70 -26.26 37.64 16.59
C VAL A 70 -27.26 36.59 16.09
N TYR A 71 -28.44 36.58 16.70
CA TYR A 71 -29.66 35.99 16.16
C TYR A 71 -30.81 37.00 16.28
N GLY A 72 -31.15 37.67 15.19
CA GLY A 72 -32.27 38.61 15.15
C GLY A 72 -33.59 37.87 15.40
N ASP A 73 -34.46 38.41 16.25
CA ASP A 73 -35.71 37.73 16.62
C ASP A 73 -36.60 37.48 15.38
N PRO A 74 -37.10 36.26 15.14
CA PRO A 74 -37.94 35.98 13.98
C PRO A 74 -39.21 36.84 13.98
N ASP A 75 -39.75 37.22 15.15
CA ASP A 75 -40.85 38.16 15.29
C ASP A 75 -40.37 39.61 15.12
N ARG A 76 -40.84 40.27 14.05
CA ARG A 76 -40.53 41.66 13.73
C ARG A 76 -40.78 42.63 14.89
N SER A 77 -41.82 42.40 15.70
CA SER A 77 -42.18 43.28 16.82
C SER A 77 -41.13 43.31 17.93
N LYS A 78 -40.28 42.28 18.02
CA LYS A 78 -39.27 42.11 19.07
C LYS A 78 -37.84 42.52 18.64
N ARG A 79 -37.58 42.60 17.33
CA ARG A 79 -36.24 42.92 16.77
C ARG A 79 -35.66 44.25 17.25
N SER A 80 -36.52 45.24 17.48
CA SER A 80 -36.13 46.56 18.02
C SER A 80 -35.33 46.45 19.32
N GLN A 81 -35.68 45.50 20.20
CA GLN A 81 -35.00 45.29 21.48
C GLN A 81 -33.56 44.74 21.29
N ALA A 82 -33.38 43.85 20.31
CA ALA A 82 -32.06 43.33 19.94
C ALA A 82 -31.19 44.44 19.30
N TRP A 83 -31.77 45.25 18.41
CA TRP A 83 -31.09 46.39 17.79
C TRP A 83 -30.69 47.45 18.82
N GLU A 84 -31.58 47.80 19.77
CA GLU A 84 -31.26 48.73 20.85
C GLU A 84 -30.13 48.21 21.74
N ARG A 85 -30.14 46.92 22.10
CA ARG A 85 -29.08 46.29 22.89
C ARG A 85 -27.73 46.29 22.18
N ILE A 86 -27.71 45.98 20.88
CA ILE A 86 -26.49 46.05 20.06
C ILE A 86 -25.99 47.50 19.94
N SER A 87 -26.88 48.49 19.76
CA SER A 87 -26.50 49.91 19.76
C SER A 87 -25.88 50.35 21.09
N ARG A 88 -26.44 49.94 22.24
CA ARG A 88 -25.86 50.22 23.57
C ARG A 88 -24.45 49.63 23.72
N ILE A 89 -24.21 48.44 23.17
CA ILE A 89 -22.88 47.80 23.17
C ILE A 89 -21.91 48.53 22.22
N GLY A 90 -22.36 48.86 21.01
CA GLY A 90 -21.53 49.51 19.98
C GLY A 90 -21.06 50.91 20.37
N VAL A 91 -21.96 51.76 20.88
CA VAL A 91 -21.64 53.13 21.33
C VAL A 91 -20.59 53.15 22.45
N GLY A 92 -20.53 52.09 23.28
CA GLY A 92 -19.50 51.93 24.31
C GLY A 92 -18.17 51.31 23.83
N ARG A 93 -18.09 50.77 22.61
CA ARG A 93 -17.03 49.84 22.20
C ARG A 93 -15.97 50.48 21.30
N ARG A 94 -14.83 50.83 21.92
CA ARG A 94 -13.64 51.40 21.23
C ARG A 94 -12.63 50.35 20.76
N ASP A 95 -12.81 49.08 21.13
CA ASP A 95 -11.93 47.97 20.72
C ASP A 95 -12.23 47.45 19.30
N LYS A 96 -11.32 46.62 18.77
CA LYS A 96 -11.50 45.87 17.52
C LYS A 96 -12.73 44.97 17.64
N TRP A 97 -13.78 45.24 16.87
CA TRP A 97 -15.07 44.55 17.02
C TRP A 97 -15.59 43.99 15.71
N CYS A 98 -15.98 42.72 15.74
CA CYS A 98 -16.71 42.03 14.68
C CYS A 98 -18.08 41.57 15.18
N MET A 99 -19.10 41.72 14.33
CA MET A 99 -20.47 41.29 14.60
C MET A 99 -20.98 40.45 13.44
N PHE A 100 -21.45 39.23 13.70
CA PHE A 100 -21.93 38.31 12.65
C PHE A 100 -23.01 37.35 13.15
N GLY A 101 -23.74 36.76 12.22
CA GLY A 101 -24.81 35.79 12.51
C GLY A 101 -25.99 35.98 11.58
N ASP A 102 -27.13 35.40 11.97
CA ASP A 102 -28.41 35.66 11.30
C ASP A 102 -29.05 36.91 11.90
N PHE A 103 -29.29 37.93 11.08
CA PHE A 103 -29.97 39.15 11.52
C PHE A 103 -31.49 39.09 11.30
N ASN A 104 -31.98 38.04 10.64
CA ASN A 104 -33.37 37.81 10.26
C ASN A 104 -34.00 38.94 9.39
N ASP A 105 -33.20 39.94 9.00
CA ASP A 105 -33.60 41.16 8.30
C ASP A 105 -32.67 41.52 7.12
N ILE A 106 -33.09 42.49 6.32
CA ILE A 106 -32.38 42.95 5.12
C ILE A 106 -32.10 44.46 5.18
N LEU A 107 -31.02 44.93 4.55
CA LEU A 107 -30.70 46.35 4.49
C LEU A 107 -31.62 47.12 3.54
N HIS A 108 -32.00 46.47 2.43
CA HIS A 108 -32.90 47.02 1.43
C HIS A 108 -33.55 45.89 0.61
N ASN A 109 -34.67 46.19 -0.06
CA ASN A 109 -35.41 45.24 -0.87
C ASN A 109 -34.60 44.52 -1.97
N GLY A 110 -33.48 45.08 -2.44
CA GLY A 110 -32.56 44.40 -3.38
C GLY A 110 -31.83 43.17 -2.82
N GLU A 111 -31.94 42.89 -1.52
CA GLU A 111 -31.42 41.66 -0.88
C GLU A 111 -32.49 40.57 -0.71
N LYS A 112 -33.66 40.77 -1.32
CA LYS A 112 -34.76 39.79 -1.37
C LYS A 112 -35.09 39.43 -2.81
N ASN A 113 -35.28 38.15 -3.07
CA ASN A 113 -35.78 37.61 -4.34
C ASN A 113 -37.06 36.80 -4.09
N GLY A 114 -38.10 37.01 -4.90
CA GLY A 114 -39.40 36.32 -4.80
C GLY A 114 -40.34 36.82 -3.69
N GLY A 115 -41.65 36.72 -3.95
CA GLY A 115 -42.72 37.17 -3.04
C GLY A 115 -42.85 38.71 -2.89
N PRO A 116 -43.79 39.20 -2.07
CA PRO A 116 -44.08 40.64 -1.95
C PRO A 116 -42.90 41.48 -1.45
N ARG A 117 -42.73 42.70 -1.97
CA ARG A 117 -41.73 43.68 -1.50
C ARG A 117 -41.98 44.03 -0.02
N ARG A 118 -40.92 44.18 0.79
CA ARG A 118 -41.02 44.71 2.17
C ARG A 118 -41.24 46.23 2.15
N SER A 119 -41.76 46.81 3.21
CA SER A 119 -41.73 48.28 3.35
C SER A 119 -40.28 48.73 3.51
N ASP A 120 -39.88 49.83 2.88
CA ASP A 120 -38.53 50.38 3.10
C ASP A 120 -38.40 50.98 4.53
N LEU A 121 -39.53 51.17 5.25
CA LEU A 121 -39.55 51.41 6.70
C LEU A 121 -39.20 50.16 7.52
N ASP A 122 -39.49 48.94 7.04
CA ASP A 122 -39.17 47.69 7.77
C ASP A 122 -37.65 47.58 8.02
N CYS A 123 -36.86 48.02 7.03
CA CYS A 123 -35.40 47.92 7.05
C CYS A 123 -34.73 49.05 7.87
N LYS A 124 -35.50 50.07 8.29
CA LYS A 124 -34.95 51.32 8.83
C LYS A 124 -34.18 51.12 10.14
N ALA A 125 -34.78 50.46 11.13
CA ALA A 125 -34.16 50.27 12.46
C ALA A 125 -32.85 49.47 12.41
N PHE A 126 -32.74 48.49 11.50
CA PHE A 126 -31.52 47.71 11.31
C PHE A 126 -30.40 48.56 10.68
N ASN A 127 -30.72 49.38 9.67
CA ASN A 127 -29.79 50.35 9.08
C ASN A 127 -29.34 51.42 10.09
N GLU A 128 -30.23 51.88 10.97
CA GLU A 128 -29.92 52.88 12.00
C GLU A 128 -29.01 52.30 13.10
N MET A 129 -29.20 51.04 13.52
CA MET A 129 -28.28 50.35 14.43
C MET A 129 -26.86 50.24 13.82
N ILE A 130 -26.73 49.79 12.57
CA ILE A 130 -25.43 49.63 11.91
C ILE A 130 -24.69 50.96 11.83
N LYS A 131 -25.40 52.04 11.46
CA LYS A 131 -24.84 53.40 11.40
C LYS A 131 -24.47 53.94 12.80
N GLY A 132 -25.31 53.74 13.80
CA GLY A 132 -25.04 54.17 15.19
C GLY A 132 -23.90 53.41 15.87
N CYS A 133 -23.43 52.32 15.28
CA CYS A 133 -22.31 51.50 15.76
C CYS A 133 -21.00 51.69 14.96
N ASP A 134 -20.96 52.59 13.96
CA ASP A 134 -19.85 52.72 12.99
C ASP A 134 -19.42 51.38 12.34
N LEU A 135 -20.40 50.52 12.05
CA LEU A 135 -20.20 49.18 11.49
C LEU A 135 -20.27 49.18 9.95
N VAL A 136 -19.30 48.52 9.32
CA VAL A 136 -19.23 48.34 7.87
C VAL A 136 -19.29 46.85 7.53
N GLU A 137 -20.12 46.46 6.56
CA GLU A 137 -20.25 45.06 6.13
C GLU A 137 -18.95 44.59 5.44
N MET A 138 -18.48 43.39 5.78
CA MET A 138 -17.24 42.86 5.22
C MET A 138 -17.38 42.58 3.71
N PRO A 139 -16.33 42.83 2.90
CA PRO A 139 -16.28 42.44 1.49
C PRO A 139 -16.68 40.97 1.30
N ALA A 140 -17.63 40.72 0.39
CA ALA A 140 -18.31 39.44 0.27
C ALA A 140 -17.99 38.68 -1.02
N HIS A 141 -17.94 37.36 -0.92
CA HIS A 141 -17.72 36.45 -2.04
C HIS A 141 -18.72 35.27 -2.00
N GLY A 142 -19.15 34.79 -3.17
CA GLY A 142 -20.15 33.71 -3.31
C GLY A 142 -21.56 34.25 -3.56
N ASN A 143 -22.57 33.38 -3.48
CA ASN A 143 -23.97 33.79 -3.62
C ASN A 143 -24.47 34.40 -2.30
N GLY A 144 -24.75 35.70 -2.32
CA GLY A 144 -25.20 36.46 -1.16
C GLY A 144 -26.69 36.35 -0.81
N PHE A 145 -27.47 35.45 -1.41
CA PHE A 145 -28.76 35.02 -0.86
C PHE A 145 -28.51 33.84 0.07
N THR A 146 -28.47 34.12 1.38
CA THR A 146 -28.05 33.17 2.40
C THR A 146 -29.20 32.29 2.88
N TRP A 147 -30.41 32.81 2.98
CA TRP A 147 -31.62 32.05 3.28
C TRP A 147 -32.44 31.77 2.03
N ALA A 148 -33.06 30.59 1.91
CA ALA A 148 -34.03 30.29 0.86
C ALA A 148 -35.11 29.28 1.29
N GLY A 149 -36.39 29.63 1.12
CA GLY A 149 -37.51 28.75 1.45
C GLY A 149 -38.85 29.17 0.85
N ARG A 150 -39.84 28.26 0.90
CA ARG A 150 -41.21 28.49 0.42
C ARG A 150 -42.07 29.17 1.50
N ARG A 151 -42.84 30.19 1.13
CA ARG A 151 -43.85 30.86 1.97
C ARG A 151 -45.12 31.06 1.15
N GLY A 152 -46.19 30.32 1.48
CA GLY A 152 -47.32 30.14 0.56
C GLY A 152 -46.84 29.52 -0.75
N ASP A 153 -47.30 30.02 -1.89
CA ASP A 153 -46.85 29.55 -3.22
C ASP A 153 -45.60 30.24 -3.76
N HIS A 154 -44.99 31.14 -2.98
CA HIS A 154 -43.79 31.86 -3.37
C HIS A 154 -42.54 31.17 -2.82
N TRP A 155 -41.60 30.85 -3.72
CA TRP A 155 -40.20 30.64 -3.33
C TRP A 155 -39.56 32.00 -3.04
N ILE A 156 -38.93 32.14 -1.88
CA ILE A 156 -38.33 33.40 -1.42
C ILE A 156 -36.87 33.15 -1.02
N GLN A 157 -35.98 34.07 -1.36
CA GLN A 157 -34.58 34.06 -0.96
C GLN A 157 -34.19 35.41 -0.37
N CYS A 158 -33.38 35.43 0.68
CA CYS A 158 -32.99 36.65 1.41
C CYS A 158 -31.50 36.61 1.80
N ARG A 159 -30.85 37.77 1.97
CA ARG A 159 -29.60 37.87 2.74
C ARG A 159 -29.91 38.18 4.20
N LEU A 160 -29.94 37.15 5.05
CA LEU A 160 -30.18 37.33 6.49
C LEU A 160 -28.88 37.19 7.29
N ASP A 161 -28.03 36.24 6.88
CA ASP A 161 -26.71 35.97 7.45
C ASP A 161 -25.63 36.87 6.85
N ARG A 162 -24.81 37.52 7.69
CA ARG A 162 -23.70 38.40 7.24
C ARG A 162 -22.69 38.69 8.36
N ALA A 163 -21.63 39.43 8.03
CA ALA A 163 -20.59 39.86 8.96
C ALA A 163 -20.20 41.34 8.78
N PHE A 164 -20.04 42.05 9.91
CA PHE A 164 -19.65 43.46 10.00
C PHE A 164 -18.39 43.62 10.86
N GLY A 165 -17.63 44.69 10.63
CA GLY A 165 -16.56 45.16 11.52
C GLY A 165 -16.65 46.65 11.79
N ASN A 166 -16.14 47.12 12.93
CA ASN A 166 -15.97 48.55 13.19
C ASN A 166 -14.66 49.09 12.57
N LYS A 167 -14.43 50.41 12.65
CA LYS A 167 -13.20 51.04 12.15
C LYS A 167 -11.92 50.35 12.66
N GLU A 168 -11.83 50.09 13.97
CA GLU A 168 -10.65 49.47 14.59
C GLU A 168 -10.43 48.02 14.17
N TRP A 169 -11.50 47.28 13.87
CA TRP A 169 -11.39 45.97 13.24
C TRP A 169 -10.71 46.05 11.88
N PHE A 170 -11.12 46.97 11.01
CA PHE A 170 -10.51 47.13 9.68
C PHE A 170 -9.11 47.76 9.73
N CYS A 171 -8.78 48.58 10.73
CA CYS A 171 -7.41 49.02 10.99
C CYS A 171 -6.46 47.83 11.23
N PHE A 172 -6.93 46.77 11.91
CA PHE A 172 -6.10 45.61 12.29
C PHE A 172 -6.21 44.42 11.31
N PHE A 173 -7.38 44.24 10.69
CA PHE A 173 -7.68 43.21 9.70
C PHE A 173 -8.13 43.83 8.35
N PRO A 174 -7.28 44.63 7.68
CA PRO A 174 -7.66 45.44 6.50
C PRO A 174 -8.03 44.62 5.26
N VAL A 175 -7.76 43.32 5.26
CA VAL A 175 -8.09 42.36 4.19
C VAL A 175 -9.15 41.34 4.62
N SER A 176 -9.85 41.59 5.74
CA SER A 176 -10.91 40.70 6.21
C SER A 176 -12.10 40.68 5.25
N ASN A 177 -12.66 39.49 5.05
CA ASN A 177 -13.72 39.23 4.08
C ASN A 177 -14.63 38.08 4.55
N GLN A 178 -15.88 38.10 4.08
CA GLN A 178 -16.85 37.02 4.28
C GLN A 178 -17.02 36.20 2.99
N THR A 179 -17.31 34.92 3.11
CA THR A 179 -17.59 34.03 1.98
C THR A 179 -18.81 33.17 2.27
N PHE A 180 -19.83 33.28 1.44
CA PHE A 180 -21.05 32.50 1.52
C PHE A 180 -20.82 31.11 0.92
N LEU A 181 -20.99 30.06 1.72
CA LEU A 181 -20.83 28.67 1.30
C LEU A 181 -22.14 28.11 0.72
N ASP A 182 -22.16 26.85 0.29
CA ASP A 182 -23.31 26.21 -0.34
C ASP A 182 -24.27 25.52 0.64
N PHE A 183 -25.56 25.56 0.32
CA PHE A 183 -26.63 24.84 1.02
C PHE A 183 -26.31 23.34 1.11
N ARG A 184 -26.36 22.79 2.32
CA ARG A 184 -26.15 21.36 2.61
C ARG A 184 -26.98 20.93 3.81
N GLY A 185 -28.21 20.45 3.58
CA GLY A 185 -29.12 20.02 4.64
C GLY A 185 -29.69 21.13 5.51
N SER A 186 -29.63 22.39 5.05
CA SER A 186 -30.18 23.57 5.72
C SER A 186 -30.68 24.56 4.65
N ASP A 187 -31.69 25.35 5.02
CA ASP A 187 -32.22 26.50 4.27
C ASP A 187 -31.36 27.77 4.43
N HIS A 188 -30.31 27.74 5.26
CA HIS A 188 -29.27 28.77 5.39
C HIS A 188 -27.94 28.36 4.71
N ARG A 189 -27.16 29.37 4.29
CA ARG A 189 -25.77 29.24 3.81
C ARG A 189 -24.78 29.55 4.93
N PRO A 190 -23.84 28.66 5.27
CA PRO A 190 -22.79 28.99 6.23
C PRO A 190 -21.92 30.17 5.76
N VAL A 191 -21.72 31.15 6.65
CA VAL A 191 -20.86 32.32 6.41
C VAL A 191 -19.45 32.07 6.95
N LEU A 192 -18.44 32.09 6.09
CA LEU A 192 -17.04 31.95 6.47
C LEU A 192 -16.32 33.30 6.47
N ILE A 193 -16.00 33.81 7.65
CA ILE A 193 -15.16 35.01 7.84
C ILE A 193 -13.68 34.61 7.75
N LYS A 194 -12.87 35.41 7.05
CA LYS A 194 -11.41 35.29 7.01
C LYS A 194 -10.77 36.56 7.57
N LEU A 195 -9.93 36.43 8.59
CA LEU A 195 -9.25 37.57 9.23
C LEU A 195 -8.07 38.11 8.40
N MET A 196 -7.41 37.24 7.64
CA MET A 196 -6.30 37.58 6.75
C MET A 196 -6.47 36.91 5.39
N SER A 197 -6.17 37.63 4.31
CA SER A 197 -5.98 37.00 3.00
C SER A 197 -4.67 36.24 2.98
N SER A 198 -4.71 34.92 2.79
CA SER A 198 -3.53 34.19 2.32
C SER A 198 -3.25 34.62 0.88
N GLN A 199 -2.22 35.45 0.68
CA GLN A 199 -1.86 35.97 -0.65
C GLN A 199 -1.49 34.83 -1.62
N ASP A 200 -0.99 33.71 -1.10
CA ASP A 200 -0.76 32.45 -1.81
C ASP A 200 -2.06 31.74 -2.20
N SER A 201 -2.80 32.34 -3.14
CA SER A 201 -3.86 31.67 -3.89
C SER A 201 -3.27 30.55 -4.75
N TYR A 202 -3.11 29.37 -4.16
CA TYR A 202 -2.36 28.23 -4.71
C TYR A 202 -2.80 27.83 -6.14
N ARG A 203 -2.09 28.37 -7.14
CA ARG A 203 -2.23 28.02 -8.57
C ARG A 203 -1.56 26.68 -8.85
N GLY A 204 -2.18 25.60 -8.37
CA GLY A 204 -1.62 24.25 -8.42
C GLY A 204 -1.11 23.82 -9.80
N GLN A 205 0.12 23.32 -9.83
CA GLN A 205 0.82 22.92 -11.07
C GLN A 205 0.01 21.91 -11.90
N PHE A 206 0.06 22.05 -13.22
CA PHE A 206 -0.45 21.02 -14.13
C PHE A 206 0.34 19.71 -13.96
N ARG A 207 -0.38 18.61 -13.77
CA ARG A 207 0.16 17.24 -13.72
C ARG A 207 -0.82 16.33 -14.47
N PHE A 208 -0.31 15.47 -15.35
CA PHE A 208 -1.13 14.57 -16.16
C PHE A 208 -1.92 13.58 -15.28
N ASP A 209 -3.26 13.58 -15.40
CA ASP A 209 -4.19 12.75 -14.62
C ASP A 209 -4.44 11.42 -15.36
N LYS A 210 -4.54 10.28 -14.65
CA LYS A 210 -4.82 8.99 -15.32
C LYS A 210 -6.21 8.99 -15.97
N ARG A 211 -7.15 9.79 -15.46
CA ARG A 211 -8.51 9.93 -16.01
C ARG A 211 -8.54 10.55 -17.42
N PHE A 212 -7.41 11.07 -17.92
CA PHE A 212 -7.24 11.56 -19.29
C PHE A 212 -7.07 10.47 -20.35
N LEU A 213 -6.77 9.21 -19.98
CA LEU A 213 -6.49 8.15 -20.95
C LEU A 213 -7.74 7.55 -21.62
N PHE A 214 -8.91 7.69 -20.99
CA PHE A 214 -10.15 7.03 -21.41
C PHE A 214 -11.19 8.04 -21.93
N LYS A 215 -10.70 9.14 -22.54
CA LYS A 215 -11.53 10.23 -23.08
C LYS A 215 -11.04 10.58 -24.48
N GLU A 216 -11.89 10.37 -25.47
CA GLU A 216 -11.51 10.51 -26.88
C GLU A 216 -11.19 11.97 -27.24
N ASP A 217 -11.95 12.95 -26.76
CA ASP A 217 -11.65 14.38 -26.95
C ASP A 217 -10.30 14.81 -26.33
N VAL A 218 -9.76 14.07 -25.35
CA VAL A 218 -8.41 14.28 -24.83
C VAL A 218 -7.34 13.69 -25.76
N LYS A 219 -7.57 12.48 -26.29
CA LYS A 219 -6.73 11.81 -27.28
C LYS A 219 -6.68 12.60 -28.60
N GLU A 220 -7.82 13.08 -29.08
CA GLU A 220 -7.93 13.99 -30.22
C GLU A 220 -7.20 15.32 -29.97
N ALA A 221 -7.38 15.95 -28.80
CA ALA A 221 -6.69 17.18 -28.45
C ALA A 221 -5.16 16.98 -28.46
N ILE A 222 -4.66 15.84 -27.97
CA ILE A 222 -3.24 15.48 -28.02
C ILE A 222 -2.77 15.28 -29.46
N ILE A 223 -3.45 14.44 -30.25
CA ILE A 223 -3.08 14.18 -31.66
C ILE A 223 -3.10 15.47 -32.48
N ARG A 224 -4.18 16.25 -32.42
CA ARG A 224 -4.34 17.52 -33.14
C ARG A 224 -3.29 18.55 -32.73
N THR A 225 -2.91 18.62 -31.46
CA THR A 225 -1.88 19.58 -30.99
C THR A 225 -0.45 19.09 -31.29
N TRP A 226 -0.19 17.78 -31.26
CA TRP A 226 1.12 17.21 -31.58
C TRP A 226 1.45 17.30 -33.08
N SER A 227 0.44 17.05 -33.92
CA SER A 227 0.54 17.11 -35.39
C SER A 227 0.46 18.53 -35.97
N ARG A 228 0.12 19.55 -35.16
CA ARG A 228 -0.04 20.97 -35.59
C ARG A 228 1.29 21.71 -35.87
N GLY A 229 2.26 21.02 -36.46
CA GLY A 229 3.47 21.66 -36.98
C GLY A 229 3.11 22.57 -38.16
N LYS A 230 3.70 23.77 -38.22
CA LYS A 230 3.71 24.55 -39.46
C LYS A 230 4.60 23.80 -40.46
N HIS A 231 4.16 23.63 -41.71
CA HIS A 231 5.05 23.16 -42.76
C HIS A 231 6.29 24.07 -42.81
N GLY A 232 7.48 23.46 -42.82
CA GLY A 232 8.76 24.16 -42.85
C GLY A 232 9.45 24.43 -41.50
N THR A 233 8.82 24.25 -40.33
CA THR A 233 9.52 24.43 -39.03
C THR A 233 9.63 23.15 -38.21
N ASN A 234 10.87 22.80 -37.85
CA ASN A 234 11.17 21.58 -37.09
C ASN A 234 10.97 21.78 -35.57
N ILE A 235 9.70 21.80 -35.15
CA ILE A 235 9.30 22.11 -33.76
C ILE A 235 9.69 20.96 -32.81
N SER A 236 10.39 21.32 -31.73
CA SER A 236 10.91 20.40 -30.71
C SER A 236 9.84 19.58 -29.97
N VAL A 237 10.21 18.42 -29.44
CA VAL A 237 9.41 17.64 -28.49
C VAL A 237 9.05 18.48 -27.25
N ALA A 238 9.95 19.33 -26.77
CA ALA A 238 9.70 20.20 -25.62
C ALA A 238 8.56 21.20 -25.88
N ASP A 239 8.52 21.82 -27.06
CA ASP A 239 7.45 22.73 -27.46
C ASP A 239 6.13 22.03 -27.73
N ARG A 240 6.15 20.82 -28.30
CA ARG A 240 4.93 20.00 -28.48
C ARG A 240 4.34 19.59 -27.14
N LEU A 241 5.16 19.21 -26.15
CA LEU A 241 4.72 18.97 -24.77
C LEU A 241 4.16 20.24 -24.11
N ARG A 242 4.82 21.39 -24.30
CA ARG A 242 4.38 22.72 -23.84
C ARG A 242 3.02 23.10 -24.43
N ALA A 243 2.78 22.82 -25.71
CA ALA A 243 1.51 23.02 -26.40
C ALA A 243 0.42 22.06 -25.90
N CYS A 244 0.71 20.77 -25.77
CA CYS A 244 -0.22 19.78 -25.23
C CYS A 244 -0.62 20.12 -23.79
N ARG A 245 0.31 20.54 -22.94
CA ARG A 245 0.03 21.04 -21.58
C ARG A 245 -0.95 22.20 -21.57
N LYS A 246 -0.79 23.18 -22.48
CA LYS A 246 -1.73 24.30 -22.62
C LYS A 246 -3.13 23.78 -23.01
N SER A 247 -3.22 22.92 -24.02
CA SER A 247 -4.50 22.36 -24.49
C SER A 247 -5.22 21.56 -23.40
N LEU A 248 -4.53 20.62 -22.74
CA LEU A 248 -5.08 19.80 -21.65
C LEU A 248 -5.47 20.62 -20.42
N SER A 249 -4.76 21.71 -20.13
CA SER A 249 -5.10 22.63 -19.04
C SER A 249 -6.41 23.38 -19.32
N SER A 250 -6.61 23.85 -20.55
CA SER A 250 -7.88 24.47 -20.98
C SER A 250 -9.04 23.48 -20.98
N TRP A 251 -8.86 22.31 -21.59
CA TRP A 251 -9.88 21.24 -21.62
C TRP A 251 -10.30 20.82 -20.19
N LYS A 252 -9.34 20.73 -19.26
CA LYS A 252 -9.60 20.42 -17.85
C LYS A 252 -10.44 21.49 -17.13
N LYS A 253 -10.29 22.77 -17.49
CA LYS A 253 -11.11 23.86 -16.92
C LYS A 253 -12.55 23.82 -17.42
N GLN A 254 -12.77 23.37 -18.66
CA GLN A 254 -14.07 23.32 -19.29
C GLN A 254 -14.91 22.10 -18.85
N ASN A 255 -14.25 20.95 -18.63
CA ASN A 255 -14.92 19.66 -18.41
C ASN A 255 -14.90 19.24 -16.92
N ASN A 256 -15.56 19.99 -16.02
CA ASN A 256 -15.46 19.86 -14.55
C ASN A 256 -15.21 18.41 -14.05
N LEU A 257 -13.96 18.12 -13.65
CA LEU A 257 -13.50 16.77 -13.28
C LEU A 257 -13.67 16.45 -11.79
N ASN A 258 -14.57 17.15 -11.09
CA ASN A 258 -14.90 16.81 -9.71
C ASN A 258 -15.94 15.68 -9.70
N SER A 259 -15.44 14.45 -9.61
CA SER A 259 -16.28 13.24 -9.60
C SER A 259 -17.18 13.16 -8.36
N LEU A 260 -16.90 13.89 -7.28
CA LEU A 260 -17.82 14.05 -6.15
C LEU A 260 -19.04 14.92 -6.51
N ASP A 261 -18.85 16.05 -7.20
CA ASP A 261 -19.98 16.89 -7.65
C ASP A 261 -20.86 16.09 -8.63
N LYS A 262 -20.24 15.29 -9.51
CA LYS A 262 -20.97 14.41 -10.44
C LYS A 262 -21.70 13.26 -9.71
N ILE A 263 -21.15 12.72 -8.62
CA ILE A 263 -21.86 11.74 -7.76
C ILE A 263 -23.10 12.39 -7.17
N ASN A 264 -22.96 13.53 -6.48
CA ASN A 264 -24.08 14.25 -5.85
C ASN A 264 -25.17 14.63 -6.88
N GLN A 265 -24.78 15.05 -8.09
CA GLN A 265 -25.71 15.37 -9.17
C GLN A 265 -26.45 14.14 -9.71
N LEU A 266 -25.78 12.98 -9.80
CA LEU A 266 -26.39 11.73 -10.23
C LEU A 266 -27.27 11.11 -9.15
N GLU A 267 -26.94 11.28 -7.88
CA GLU A 267 -27.76 10.86 -6.74
C GLU A 267 -29.05 11.68 -6.68
N ALA A 268 -28.96 13.01 -6.67
CA ALA A 268 -30.14 13.88 -6.70
C ALA A 268 -30.99 13.73 -7.98
N ALA A 269 -30.39 13.38 -9.12
CA ALA A 269 -31.12 13.06 -10.35
C ALA A 269 -31.80 11.69 -10.30
N LEU A 270 -31.18 10.68 -9.68
CA LEU A 270 -31.73 9.35 -9.49
C LEU A 270 -32.90 9.37 -8.50
N GLU A 271 -32.71 10.03 -7.36
CA GLU A 271 -33.72 10.31 -6.34
C GLU A 271 -34.94 11.00 -6.96
N LYS A 272 -34.74 12.14 -7.64
CA LYS A 272 -35.81 12.86 -8.33
C LYS A 272 -36.56 12.01 -9.38
N GLU A 273 -35.86 11.14 -10.10
CA GLU A 273 -36.49 10.26 -11.11
C GLU A 273 -37.28 9.12 -10.47
N GLN A 274 -36.83 8.59 -9.33
CA GLN A 274 -37.54 7.57 -8.55
C GLN A 274 -38.74 8.17 -7.77
N SER A 275 -38.71 9.46 -7.43
CA SER A 275 -39.85 10.18 -6.82
C SER A 275 -40.90 10.69 -7.83
N LEU A 276 -40.86 10.25 -9.09
CA LEU A 276 -41.91 10.55 -10.07
C LEU A 276 -43.07 9.55 -9.93
N VAL A 277 -44.31 10.02 -10.10
CA VAL A 277 -45.53 9.17 -10.13
C VAL A 277 -45.46 8.10 -11.23
N TRP A 278 -44.70 8.37 -12.31
CA TRP A 278 -44.43 7.43 -13.40
C TRP A 278 -42.91 7.45 -13.71
N PRO A 279 -42.08 6.66 -13.00
CA PRO A 279 -40.63 6.68 -13.15
C PRO A 279 -40.20 5.99 -14.45
N ILE A 280 -39.29 6.60 -15.20
CA ILE A 280 -38.80 6.01 -16.47
C ILE A 280 -37.73 4.97 -16.15
N PHE A 281 -38.08 3.68 -16.13
CA PHE A 281 -37.15 2.59 -15.76
C PHE A 281 -35.82 2.59 -16.54
N GLN A 282 -35.84 2.91 -17.84
CA GLN A 282 -34.61 3.06 -18.64
C GLN A 282 -33.70 4.19 -18.11
N ARG A 283 -34.29 5.30 -17.68
CA ARG A 283 -33.61 6.48 -17.13
C ARG A 283 -33.03 6.18 -15.75
N VAL A 284 -33.80 5.53 -14.87
CA VAL A 284 -33.34 5.02 -13.57
C VAL A 284 -32.16 4.05 -13.75
N SER A 285 -32.25 3.11 -14.70
CA SER A 285 -31.19 2.15 -15.01
C SER A 285 -29.90 2.82 -15.51
N VAL A 286 -30.03 3.80 -16.42
CA VAL A 286 -28.89 4.62 -16.88
C VAL A 286 -28.27 5.43 -15.74
N LEU A 287 -29.07 6.07 -14.88
CA LEU A 287 -28.59 6.83 -13.73
C LEU A 287 -27.86 5.95 -12.71
N LYS A 288 -28.40 4.78 -12.34
CA LYS A 288 -27.72 3.78 -11.49
C LYS A 288 -26.40 3.31 -12.12
N LYS A 289 -26.35 3.08 -13.44
CA LYS A 289 -25.15 2.67 -14.19
C LYS A 289 -24.06 3.76 -14.22
N ASP A 290 -24.45 5.01 -14.45
CA ASP A 290 -23.52 6.15 -14.52
C ASP A 290 -23.04 6.58 -13.12
N LEU A 291 -23.88 6.44 -12.09
CA LEU A 291 -23.49 6.62 -10.68
C LEU A 291 -22.45 5.57 -10.25
N ALA A 292 -22.69 4.30 -10.58
CA ALA A 292 -21.73 3.22 -10.38
C ALA A 292 -20.42 3.41 -11.18
N LYS A 293 -20.44 4.17 -12.29
CA LYS A 293 -19.23 4.59 -13.03
C LYS A 293 -18.51 5.73 -12.30
N ALA A 294 -19.23 6.79 -11.89
CA ALA A 294 -18.65 7.92 -11.16
C ALA A 294 -17.98 7.50 -9.85
N TYR A 295 -18.60 6.59 -9.08
CA TYR A 295 -17.99 6.00 -7.88
C TYR A 295 -16.67 5.24 -8.16
N ARG A 296 -16.57 4.53 -9.30
CA ARG A 296 -15.32 3.85 -9.71
C ARG A 296 -14.24 4.85 -10.12
N GLU A 297 -14.60 5.95 -10.80
CA GLU A 297 -13.68 7.03 -11.16
C GLU A 297 -13.13 7.74 -9.91
N GLU A 298 -13.98 7.96 -8.89
CA GLU A 298 -13.60 8.58 -7.62
C GLU A 298 -12.74 7.66 -6.74
N GLU A 299 -13.04 6.36 -6.64
CA GLU A 299 -12.14 5.40 -5.96
C GLU A 299 -10.76 5.39 -6.65
N ALA A 300 -10.72 5.30 -7.98
CA ALA A 300 -9.47 5.28 -8.74
C ALA A 300 -8.62 6.55 -8.52
N TYR A 301 -9.26 7.72 -8.43
CA TYR A 301 -8.64 9.01 -8.16
C TYR A 301 -8.01 9.08 -6.76
N TRP A 302 -8.73 8.70 -5.70
CA TRP A 302 -8.17 8.68 -4.34
C TRP A 302 -7.15 7.56 -4.12
N LYS A 303 -7.29 6.42 -4.81
CA LYS A 303 -6.28 5.35 -4.87
C LYS A 303 -4.98 5.83 -5.52
N GLN A 304 -5.06 6.56 -6.64
CA GLN A 304 -3.89 7.19 -7.26
C GLN A 304 -3.22 8.22 -6.34
N LYS A 305 -4.00 9.08 -5.67
CA LYS A 305 -3.45 10.10 -4.75
C LYS A 305 -2.82 9.51 -3.49
N SER A 306 -3.46 8.52 -2.87
CA SER A 306 -2.96 7.86 -1.65
C SER A 306 -1.72 7.00 -1.90
N ARG A 307 -1.48 6.58 -3.16
CA ARG A 307 -0.37 5.72 -3.59
C ARG A 307 -0.33 4.34 -2.90
N GLN A 308 -1.42 3.93 -2.26
CA GLN A 308 -1.54 2.65 -1.55
C GLN A 308 -1.70 1.50 -2.56
N LYS A 309 -0.67 0.65 -2.67
CA LYS A 309 -0.62 -0.42 -3.70
C LYS A 309 -1.40 -1.70 -3.35
N TRP A 310 -1.54 -2.01 -2.06
CA TRP A 310 -1.92 -3.35 -1.59
C TRP A 310 -3.43 -3.61 -1.67
N LEU A 311 -4.28 -2.58 -1.64
CA LEU A 311 -5.73 -2.76 -1.72
C LEU A 311 -6.16 -3.12 -3.16
N ARG A 312 -6.55 -4.38 -3.40
CA ARG A 312 -7.22 -4.80 -4.63
C ARG A 312 -8.59 -4.10 -4.75
N SER A 313 -9.04 -3.86 -5.98
CA SER A 313 -10.37 -3.31 -6.27
C SER A 313 -11.45 -4.24 -5.69
N GLY A 314 -12.55 -3.68 -5.16
CA GLY A 314 -13.63 -4.43 -4.49
C GLY A 314 -13.87 -3.98 -3.05
N ASN A 315 -12.80 -3.73 -2.28
CA ASN A 315 -12.89 -3.07 -0.96
C ASN A 315 -13.20 -1.56 -1.14
N ARG A 316 -14.47 -1.22 -1.40
CA ARG A 316 -14.99 0.14 -1.64
C ARG A 316 -14.83 1.07 -0.41
N ASN A 317 -13.62 1.54 -0.13
CA ASN A 317 -13.34 2.44 1.00
C ASN A 317 -12.62 3.73 0.55
N SER A 318 -13.38 4.62 -0.09
CA SER A 318 -12.92 5.97 -0.46
C SER A 318 -12.53 6.81 0.77
N LYS A 319 -13.26 6.66 1.89
CA LYS A 319 -12.97 7.35 3.16
C LYS A 319 -11.55 7.03 3.67
N TYR A 320 -11.11 5.76 3.62
CA TYR A 320 -9.73 5.35 3.94
C TYR A 320 -8.71 6.09 3.05
N PHE A 321 -8.91 6.08 1.73
CA PHE A 321 -7.97 6.72 0.81
C PHE A 321 -7.94 8.25 0.99
N HIS A 322 -9.08 8.88 1.26
CA HIS A 322 -9.18 10.31 1.54
C HIS A 322 -8.44 10.68 2.84
N ALA A 323 -8.71 9.99 3.94
CA ALA A 323 -8.03 10.19 5.22
C ALA A 323 -6.51 9.95 5.10
N ALA A 324 -6.10 8.88 4.40
CA ALA A 324 -4.70 8.60 4.12
C ALA A 324 -4.03 9.70 3.26
N VAL A 325 -4.77 10.43 2.42
CA VAL A 325 -4.25 11.59 1.68
C VAL A 325 -4.21 12.85 2.55
N LYS A 326 -5.21 13.10 3.42
CA LYS A 326 -5.19 14.21 4.41
C LYS A 326 -3.95 14.08 5.32
N GLN A 327 -3.77 12.92 5.95
CA GLN A 327 -2.64 12.62 6.83
C GLN A 327 -1.28 12.72 6.11
N ASN A 328 -1.17 12.18 4.88
CA ASN A 328 0.09 12.28 4.12
C ASN A 328 0.37 13.68 3.55
N ARG A 329 -0.62 14.56 3.47
CA ARG A 329 -0.42 15.99 3.14
C ARG A 329 0.08 16.75 4.37
N GLN A 330 -0.57 16.59 5.52
CA GLN A 330 -0.16 17.21 6.78
C GLN A 330 1.30 16.87 7.12
N ARG A 331 1.65 15.57 7.20
CA ARG A 331 3.01 15.08 7.48
C ARG A 331 4.08 15.47 6.44
N LYS A 332 3.69 16.03 5.29
CA LYS A 332 4.62 16.50 4.25
C LYS A 332 4.68 18.01 4.11
N ARG A 333 3.80 18.74 4.81
CA ARG A 333 3.79 20.19 4.75
C ARG A 333 5.01 20.72 5.49
N ILE A 334 5.77 21.58 4.85
CA ILE A 334 6.85 22.33 5.50
C ILE A 334 6.19 23.57 6.12
N GLU A 335 5.97 23.54 7.42
CA GLU A 335 5.25 24.61 8.13
C GLU A 335 6.16 25.82 8.35
N LYS A 336 7.38 25.58 8.86
CA LYS A 336 8.40 26.59 9.16
C LYS A 336 9.80 26.06 8.81
N LEU A 337 10.73 26.95 8.46
CA LEU A 337 12.16 26.65 8.30
C LEU A 337 13.01 27.70 9.02
N LYS A 338 14.10 27.26 9.62
CA LYS A 338 15.10 28.14 10.24
C LYS A 338 16.06 28.68 9.19
N ASP A 339 16.29 29.99 9.18
CA ASP A 339 17.28 30.65 8.33
C ASP A 339 18.70 30.63 8.93
N VAL A 340 19.69 31.15 8.20
CA VAL A 340 21.10 31.17 8.62
C VAL A 340 21.38 32.08 9.83
N ASN A 341 20.48 33.02 10.12
CA ASN A 341 20.56 33.91 11.28
C ASN A 341 19.80 33.32 12.50
N GLY A 342 19.14 32.16 12.31
CA GLY A 342 18.39 31.46 13.35
C GLY A 342 16.90 31.79 13.41
N ASN A 343 16.37 32.67 12.55
CA ASN A 343 14.95 33.05 12.60
C ASN A 343 14.06 31.99 11.94
N MET A 344 12.82 31.85 12.42
CA MET A 344 11.86 30.86 11.93
C MET A 344 10.95 31.45 10.84
N GLN A 345 11.28 31.19 9.58
CA GLN A 345 10.52 31.60 8.41
C GLN A 345 9.28 30.71 8.17
N THR A 346 8.10 31.33 8.04
CA THR A 346 6.80 30.62 7.93
C THR A 346 6.12 30.78 6.58
N SER A 347 6.34 31.89 5.86
CA SER A 347 5.76 32.14 4.53
C SER A 347 6.40 31.24 3.46
N GLU A 348 5.65 30.88 2.41
CA GLU A 348 6.15 29.98 1.37
C GLU A 348 7.35 30.60 0.61
N ALA A 349 7.32 31.92 0.39
CA ALA A 349 8.43 32.67 -0.23
C ALA A 349 9.72 32.63 0.60
N ALA A 350 9.68 33.01 1.88
CA ALA A 350 10.89 33.03 2.73
C ALA A 350 11.44 31.61 2.97
N LYS A 351 10.57 30.59 3.09
CA LYS A 351 10.99 29.18 3.10
C LYS A 351 11.65 28.77 1.77
N GLY A 352 11.18 29.32 0.65
CA GLY A 352 11.77 29.15 -0.68
C GLY A 352 13.17 29.77 -0.79
N GLU A 353 13.36 30.98 -0.26
CA GLU A 353 14.64 31.70 -0.22
C GLU A 353 15.68 30.96 0.64
N VAL A 354 15.31 30.56 1.87
CA VAL A 354 16.16 29.74 2.75
C VAL A 354 16.63 28.46 2.04
N ALA A 355 15.71 27.77 1.36
CA ALA A 355 16.04 26.56 0.63
C ALA A 355 16.91 26.82 -0.60
N ALA A 356 16.65 27.89 -1.37
CA ALA A 356 17.43 28.27 -2.53
C ALA A 356 18.87 28.64 -2.16
N ALA A 357 19.07 29.46 -1.13
CA ALA A 357 20.38 29.82 -0.61
C ALA A 357 21.15 28.59 -0.08
N TYR A 358 20.48 27.71 0.66
CA TYR A 358 21.09 26.47 1.17
C TYR A 358 21.60 25.55 0.05
N PHE A 359 20.81 25.34 -1.01
CA PHE A 359 21.22 24.49 -2.13
C PHE A 359 22.22 25.18 -3.07
N GLY A 360 22.13 26.50 -3.28
CA GLY A 360 23.15 27.27 -4.01
C GLY A 360 24.53 27.15 -3.37
N ASN A 361 24.62 27.28 -2.04
CA ASN A 361 25.87 27.08 -1.31
C ASN A 361 26.32 25.61 -1.27
N LEU A 362 25.40 24.64 -1.28
CA LEU A 362 25.75 23.21 -1.29
C LEU A 362 26.37 22.77 -2.63
N PHE A 363 25.77 23.18 -3.75
CA PHE A 363 26.19 22.78 -5.10
C PHE A 363 27.26 23.69 -5.74
N LYS A 364 27.78 24.69 -4.99
CA LYS A 364 28.96 25.47 -5.38
C LYS A 364 30.22 24.60 -5.25
N SER A 365 31.07 24.58 -6.28
CA SER A 365 32.29 23.76 -6.30
C SER A 365 33.36 24.34 -5.36
N SER A 366 34.19 23.47 -4.77
CA SER A 366 35.46 23.89 -4.14
C SER A 366 36.63 23.97 -5.13
N ASN A 367 36.40 23.74 -6.43
CA ASN A 367 37.40 23.74 -7.50
C ASN A 367 38.67 22.92 -7.17
N PRO A 368 38.55 21.64 -6.82
CA PRO A 368 39.69 20.81 -6.46
C PRO A 368 40.66 20.62 -7.64
N SER A 369 41.95 20.44 -7.32
CA SER A 369 43.04 20.20 -8.25
C SER A 369 44.07 19.23 -7.64
N GLY A 370 45.09 18.82 -8.41
CA GLY A 370 46.21 18.02 -7.89
C GLY A 370 45.90 16.55 -7.56
N PHE A 371 44.78 16.01 -8.05
CA PHE A 371 44.36 14.61 -7.84
C PHE A 371 44.51 13.71 -9.07
N THR A 372 44.95 14.25 -10.22
CA THR A 372 45.24 13.47 -11.43
C THR A 372 46.26 12.37 -11.15
N ASP A 373 47.30 12.74 -10.41
CA ASP A 373 48.48 11.92 -10.17
C ASP A 373 48.18 10.80 -9.15
N TRP A 374 47.06 10.90 -8.43
CA TRP A 374 46.57 9.87 -7.51
C TRP A 374 46.01 8.65 -8.24
N PHE A 375 45.68 8.79 -9.54
CA PHE A 375 45.33 7.67 -10.41
C PHE A 375 46.56 7.01 -11.04
N SER A 376 47.78 7.44 -10.70
CA SER A 376 49.02 6.79 -11.13
C SER A 376 49.14 5.40 -10.49
N GLY A 377 49.01 4.35 -11.32
CA GLY A 377 48.90 2.96 -10.90
C GLY A 377 47.47 2.44 -10.77
N LEU A 378 46.44 3.23 -11.09
CA LEU A 378 45.08 2.72 -11.25
C LEU A 378 44.99 1.94 -12.58
N VAL A 379 44.83 0.63 -12.48
CA VAL A 379 44.65 -0.25 -13.63
C VAL A 379 43.30 0.04 -14.30
N PRO A 380 43.25 0.35 -15.61
CA PRO A 380 41.98 0.48 -16.34
C PRO A 380 41.17 -0.82 -16.27
N ARG A 381 39.88 -0.72 -15.99
CA ARG A 381 38.96 -1.88 -15.87
C ARG A 381 37.90 -1.94 -16.97
N VAL A 382 37.71 -0.85 -17.70
CA VAL A 382 36.85 -0.83 -18.89
C VAL A 382 37.69 -1.30 -20.08
N SER A 383 37.37 -2.47 -20.62
CA SER A 383 38.02 -2.98 -21.83
C SER A 383 37.42 -2.36 -23.10
N GLU A 384 38.09 -2.49 -24.24
CA GLU A 384 37.57 -1.88 -25.47
C GLU A 384 36.27 -2.52 -25.95
N VAL A 385 36.06 -3.83 -25.69
CA VAL A 385 34.78 -4.52 -25.92
C VAL A 385 33.64 -3.90 -25.08
N MET A 386 33.94 -3.45 -23.85
CA MET A 386 32.98 -2.69 -23.05
C MET A 386 32.75 -1.30 -23.66
N ASN A 387 33.80 -0.60 -24.08
CA ASN A 387 33.68 0.72 -24.72
C ASN A 387 32.81 0.69 -25.98
N GLU A 388 33.06 -0.25 -26.90
CA GLU A 388 32.25 -0.49 -28.11
C GLU A 388 30.76 -0.66 -27.76
N SER A 389 30.46 -1.53 -26.78
CA SER A 389 29.11 -1.78 -26.28
C SER A 389 28.45 -0.53 -25.68
N LEU A 390 29.22 0.27 -24.94
CA LEU A 390 28.75 1.51 -24.32
C LEU A 390 28.46 2.60 -25.35
N VAL A 391 29.32 2.79 -26.36
CA VAL A 391 29.27 3.93 -27.31
C VAL A 391 28.57 3.66 -28.64
N GLY A 392 28.22 2.40 -28.93
CA GLY A 392 27.53 1.99 -30.15
C GLY A 392 26.20 2.72 -30.39
N GLU A 393 25.64 2.62 -31.60
CA GLU A 393 24.44 3.41 -31.95
C GLU A 393 23.23 3.06 -31.07
N VAL A 394 22.37 4.04 -30.78
CA VAL A 394 21.17 3.85 -29.97
C VAL A 394 19.98 3.51 -30.86
N SER A 395 19.36 2.35 -30.64
CA SER A 395 18.26 1.87 -31.48
C SER A 395 16.89 2.46 -31.08
N ALA A 396 15.96 2.50 -32.02
CA ALA A 396 14.58 2.92 -31.74
C ALA A 396 13.87 2.00 -30.72
N GLN A 397 14.21 0.70 -30.75
CA GLN A 397 13.71 -0.29 -29.80
C GLN A 397 14.28 -0.09 -28.39
N GLU A 398 15.58 0.22 -28.27
CA GLU A 398 16.23 0.55 -26.99
C GLU A 398 15.62 1.80 -26.35
N ILE A 399 15.33 2.84 -27.15
CA ILE A 399 14.62 4.05 -26.69
C ILE A 399 13.21 3.73 -26.20
N LYS A 400 12.47 2.89 -26.95
CA LYS A 400 11.13 2.43 -26.56
C LYS A 400 11.16 1.63 -25.26
N GLU A 401 12.10 0.71 -25.10
CA GLU A 401 12.31 -0.04 -23.85
C GLU A 401 12.65 0.86 -22.68
N ALA A 402 13.52 1.85 -22.88
CA ALA A 402 13.84 2.84 -21.86
C ALA A 402 12.57 3.58 -21.40
N VAL A 403 11.76 4.10 -22.34
CA VAL A 403 10.46 4.75 -22.06
C VAL A 403 9.52 3.83 -21.29
N PHE A 404 9.35 2.58 -21.70
CA PHE A 404 8.42 1.63 -21.07
C PHE A 404 8.92 1.09 -19.73
N SER A 405 10.23 1.11 -19.49
CA SER A 405 10.83 0.76 -18.18
C SER A 405 10.63 1.85 -17.11
N ILE A 406 10.35 3.11 -17.50
CA ILE A 406 10.06 4.18 -16.53
C ILE A 406 8.67 3.94 -15.94
N LYS A 407 8.58 3.83 -14.61
CA LYS A 407 7.33 3.55 -13.89
C LYS A 407 6.21 4.55 -14.28
N PRO A 408 5.10 4.11 -14.92
CA PRO A 408 4.13 5.01 -15.57
C PRO A 408 3.61 6.14 -14.66
N ALA A 409 3.22 5.78 -13.43
CA ALA A 409 2.66 6.68 -12.43
C ALA A 409 3.73 7.26 -11.46
N SER A 410 4.94 7.52 -11.95
CA SER A 410 5.91 8.37 -11.23
C SER A 410 5.41 9.81 -11.12
N ALA A 411 5.99 10.60 -10.22
CA ALA A 411 5.83 12.05 -10.30
C ALA A 411 6.46 12.57 -11.61
N PRO A 412 5.82 13.52 -12.31
CA PRO A 412 6.36 14.14 -13.52
C PRO A 412 7.49 15.12 -13.18
N GLY A 413 8.22 15.57 -14.20
CA GLY A 413 9.14 16.70 -14.09
C GLY A 413 8.43 18.06 -14.17
N PRO A 414 9.17 19.16 -14.39
CA PRO A 414 8.60 20.51 -14.48
C PRO A 414 7.57 20.67 -15.61
N ASP A 415 7.69 19.87 -16.66
CA ASP A 415 6.78 19.76 -17.80
C ASP A 415 5.38 19.23 -17.42
N GLY A 416 5.26 18.47 -16.33
CA GLY A 416 3.99 17.97 -15.81
C GLY A 416 3.45 16.69 -16.47
N MET A 417 4.10 16.16 -17.51
CA MET A 417 3.74 14.89 -18.14
C MET A 417 4.43 13.71 -17.43
N SER A 418 3.67 12.64 -17.18
CA SER A 418 4.19 11.41 -16.57
C SER A 418 4.59 10.40 -17.65
N ALA A 419 5.40 9.40 -17.32
CA ALA A 419 5.80 8.36 -18.27
C ALA A 419 4.59 7.63 -18.89
N LEU A 420 3.47 7.56 -18.16
CA LEU A 420 2.17 7.07 -18.64
C LEU A 420 1.64 7.80 -19.88
N PHE A 421 1.92 9.10 -20.06
CA PHE A 421 1.58 9.83 -21.28
C PHE A 421 2.36 9.29 -22.48
N PHE A 422 3.68 9.20 -22.35
CA PHE A 422 4.58 8.74 -23.42
C PHE A 422 4.32 7.28 -23.80
N GLN A 423 4.04 6.42 -22.82
CA GLN A 423 3.75 5.00 -23.03
C GLN A 423 2.41 4.76 -23.74
N HIS A 424 1.36 5.53 -23.37
CA HIS A 424 0.03 5.35 -23.96
C HIS A 424 -0.07 5.99 -25.36
N TYR A 425 0.48 7.20 -25.54
CA TYR A 425 0.46 7.92 -26.82
C TYR A 425 1.71 7.65 -27.68
N TRP A 426 2.40 6.52 -27.48
CA TRP A 426 3.68 6.22 -28.15
C TRP A 426 3.56 6.21 -29.69
N SER A 427 2.42 5.79 -30.25
CA SER A 427 2.14 5.85 -31.69
C SER A 427 2.10 7.28 -32.25
N THR A 428 1.79 8.28 -31.41
CA THR A 428 1.74 9.70 -31.78
C THR A 428 3.05 10.42 -31.49
N VAL A 429 3.66 10.17 -30.31
CA VAL A 429 4.82 10.94 -29.83
C VAL A 429 6.17 10.26 -30.08
N GLY A 430 6.17 8.95 -30.32
CA GLY A 430 7.38 8.12 -30.32
C GLY A 430 8.39 8.50 -31.38
N ASN A 431 7.95 8.84 -32.59
CA ASN A 431 8.86 9.14 -33.70
C ASN A 431 9.73 10.38 -33.43
N GLN A 432 9.13 11.48 -32.93
CA GLN A 432 9.90 12.69 -32.61
C GLN A 432 10.78 12.49 -31.36
N VAL A 433 10.28 11.79 -30.34
CA VAL A 433 11.06 11.44 -29.14
C VAL A 433 12.27 10.57 -29.52
N THR A 434 12.10 9.56 -30.38
CA THR A 434 13.19 8.72 -30.88
C THR A 434 14.20 9.52 -31.69
N SER A 435 13.75 10.45 -32.54
CA SER A 435 14.65 11.30 -33.34
C SER A 435 15.51 12.23 -32.48
N GLU A 436 14.91 12.93 -31.50
CA GLU A 436 15.65 13.86 -30.64
C GLU A 436 16.56 13.12 -29.64
N VAL A 437 16.16 11.94 -29.15
CA VAL A 437 17.03 11.11 -28.30
C VAL A 437 18.21 10.53 -29.11
N LYS A 438 17.99 10.04 -30.34
CA LYS A 438 19.11 9.65 -31.22
C LYS A 438 20.06 10.82 -31.48
N LYS A 439 19.53 12.02 -31.72
CA LYS A 439 20.36 13.22 -31.94
C LYS A 439 21.26 13.56 -30.73
N PHE A 440 20.78 13.39 -29.49
CA PHE A 440 21.65 13.54 -28.31
C PHE A 440 22.85 12.57 -28.34
N PHE A 441 22.64 11.29 -28.69
CA PHE A 441 23.74 10.31 -28.75
C PHE A 441 24.64 10.46 -30.00
N ALA A 442 24.18 11.15 -31.05
CA ALA A 442 25.03 11.59 -32.15
C ALA A 442 25.90 12.80 -31.75
N ASP A 443 25.25 13.93 -31.42
CA ASP A 443 25.89 15.25 -31.28
C ASP A 443 26.49 15.50 -29.88
N GLY A 444 26.01 14.79 -28.86
CA GLY A 444 26.30 15.05 -27.44
C GLY A 444 25.54 16.23 -26.82
N ILE A 445 24.72 16.95 -27.60
CA ILE A 445 24.05 18.20 -27.18
C ILE A 445 22.66 17.90 -26.58
N MET A 446 22.40 18.39 -25.36
CA MET A 446 21.11 18.24 -24.67
C MET A 446 20.34 19.57 -24.60
N PRO A 447 19.02 19.61 -24.92
CA PRO A 447 18.21 20.81 -24.73
C PRO A 447 18.04 21.17 -23.24
N ALA A 448 18.11 22.46 -22.90
CA ALA A 448 18.08 22.93 -21.52
C ALA A 448 16.78 22.54 -20.76
N GLU A 449 15.62 22.57 -21.43
CA GLU A 449 14.34 22.16 -20.82
C GLU A 449 14.27 20.68 -20.47
N TRP A 450 15.12 19.83 -21.06
CA TRP A 450 15.18 18.41 -20.71
C TRP A 450 15.88 18.23 -19.36
N ASN A 451 16.92 19.02 -19.10
CA ASN A 451 17.74 18.88 -17.90
C ASN A 451 17.23 19.68 -16.69
N TYR A 452 16.46 20.76 -16.92
CA TYR A 452 15.75 21.51 -15.87
C TYR A 452 14.89 20.58 -14.99
N THR A 453 15.04 20.70 -13.67
CA THR A 453 14.57 19.71 -12.71
C THR A 453 14.00 20.37 -11.45
N HIS A 454 12.88 19.87 -10.91
CA HIS A 454 12.35 20.34 -9.63
C HIS A 454 12.92 19.53 -8.46
N LEU A 455 13.47 20.18 -7.43
CA LEU A 455 13.84 19.53 -6.18
C LEU A 455 12.64 19.42 -5.23
N CYS A 456 12.09 18.22 -5.08
CA CYS A 456 11.06 17.94 -4.08
C CYS A 456 11.68 17.61 -2.73
N LEU A 457 11.31 18.33 -1.68
CA LEU A 457 11.80 18.08 -0.32
C LEU A 457 10.89 17.08 0.40
N ILE A 458 11.49 16.10 1.09
CA ILE A 458 10.77 15.08 1.88
C ILE A 458 11.29 15.11 3.33
N PRO A 459 10.43 15.29 4.34
CA PRO A 459 10.84 15.20 5.75
C PRO A 459 11.44 13.84 6.12
N LYS A 460 12.56 13.86 6.85
CA LYS A 460 13.17 12.69 7.52
C LYS A 460 12.57 12.49 8.91
N THR A 461 12.31 13.58 9.62
CA THR A 461 11.71 13.65 10.96
C THR A 461 10.21 14.00 10.87
N GLN A 462 9.48 13.95 12.00
CA GLN A 462 8.04 14.29 12.03
C GLN A 462 7.80 15.81 11.93
N HIS A 463 8.64 16.60 12.58
CA HIS A 463 8.56 18.07 12.63
C HIS A 463 9.90 18.67 12.15
N PRO A 464 10.16 18.70 10.83
CA PRO A 464 11.38 19.29 10.29
C PRO A 464 11.39 20.81 10.55
N THR A 465 12.50 21.33 11.06
CA THR A 465 12.71 22.77 11.26
C THR A 465 13.96 23.28 10.55
N GLU A 466 14.92 22.42 10.22
CA GLU A 466 16.15 22.80 9.53
C GLU A 466 16.27 22.10 8.17
N MET A 467 17.02 22.70 7.24
CA MET A 467 17.25 22.12 5.91
C MET A 467 17.97 20.75 5.94
N VAL A 468 18.60 20.39 7.06
CA VAL A 468 19.18 19.05 7.29
C VAL A 468 18.13 17.99 7.61
N ASP A 469 16.95 18.35 8.10
CA ASP A 469 15.83 17.43 8.34
C ASP A 469 15.15 16.96 7.05
N LEU A 470 15.45 17.62 5.93
CA LEU A 470 14.83 17.38 4.63
C LEU A 470 15.75 16.54 3.74
N ARG A 471 15.16 15.65 2.92
CA ARG A 471 15.84 14.95 1.84
C ARG A 471 15.41 15.54 0.49
N PRO A 472 16.33 16.05 -0.35
CA PRO A 472 16.01 16.47 -1.71
C PRO A 472 15.80 15.25 -2.60
N ILE A 473 14.82 15.32 -3.51
CA ILE A 473 14.55 14.33 -4.55
C ILE A 473 14.35 15.05 -5.89
N SER A 474 15.16 14.68 -6.88
CA SER A 474 15.22 15.30 -8.22
C SER A 474 14.09 14.81 -9.12
N LEU A 475 13.03 15.62 -9.25
CA LEU A 475 11.94 15.40 -10.21
C LEU A 475 12.36 15.83 -11.62
N CYS A 476 13.24 15.04 -12.23
CA CYS A 476 13.74 15.29 -13.59
C CYS A 476 12.63 15.09 -14.64
N SER A 477 12.77 15.69 -15.83
CA SER A 477 11.87 15.43 -16.97
C SER A 477 11.83 13.94 -17.36
N VAL A 478 10.80 13.52 -18.10
CA VAL A 478 10.77 12.15 -18.66
C VAL A 478 11.81 11.98 -19.76
N LEU A 479 12.07 13.01 -20.56
CA LEU A 479 13.00 12.97 -21.70
C LEU A 479 14.45 12.73 -21.24
N TYR A 480 14.91 13.46 -20.23
CA TYR A 480 16.20 13.19 -19.59
C TYR A 480 16.28 11.78 -19.00
N LYS A 481 15.20 11.31 -18.37
CA LYS A 481 15.13 9.93 -17.82
C LYS A 481 15.24 8.86 -18.91
N ILE A 482 14.91 9.12 -20.17
CA ILE A 482 15.16 8.18 -21.27
C ILE A 482 16.67 8.03 -21.48
N ILE A 483 17.40 9.14 -21.68
CA ILE A 483 18.86 9.17 -21.87
C ILE A 483 19.57 8.49 -20.69
N SER A 484 19.30 8.95 -19.47
CA SER A 484 19.87 8.39 -18.24
C SER A 484 19.57 6.89 -18.08
N LYS A 485 18.36 6.43 -18.45
CA LYS A 485 17.98 5.02 -18.36
C LYS A 485 18.65 4.14 -19.43
N ILE A 486 18.89 4.66 -20.64
CA ILE A 486 19.70 3.99 -21.68
C ILE A 486 21.13 3.80 -21.18
N MET A 487 21.77 4.89 -20.73
CA MET A 487 23.14 4.84 -20.22
C MET A 487 23.26 3.90 -19.00
N ALA A 488 22.33 3.97 -18.06
CA ALA A 488 22.29 3.04 -16.93
C ALA A 488 22.09 1.58 -17.35
N LYS A 489 21.27 1.29 -18.38
CA LYS A 489 21.06 -0.08 -18.90
C LYS A 489 22.32 -0.63 -19.57
N ARG A 490 23.08 0.21 -20.30
CA ARG A 490 24.35 -0.20 -20.94
C ARG A 490 25.50 -0.39 -19.96
N LEU A 491 25.55 0.39 -18.88
CA LEU A 491 26.58 0.28 -17.85
C LEU A 491 26.35 -0.92 -16.90
N GLN A 492 25.10 -1.24 -16.58
CA GLN A 492 24.73 -2.23 -15.56
C GLN A 492 25.40 -3.62 -15.69
N PRO A 493 25.52 -4.25 -16.88
CA PRO A 493 26.14 -5.56 -17.04
C PRO A 493 27.61 -5.60 -16.60
N TRP A 494 28.36 -4.51 -16.85
CA TRP A 494 29.81 -4.44 -16.66
C TRP A 494 30.23 -4.01 -15.24
N LEU A 495 29.29 -3.56 -14.39
CA LEU A 495 29.58 -3.11 -13.03
C LEU A 495 30.26 -4.16 -12.12
N PRO A 496 29.96 -5.48 -12.20
CA PRO A 496 30.66 -6.48 -11.39
C PRO A 496 32.16 -6.57 -11.68
N GLU A 497 32.57 -6.29 -12.91
CA GLU A 497 33.98 -6.30 -13.36
C GLU A 497 34.68 -4.96 -13.07
N ILE A 498 33.96 -3.84 -13.20
CA ILE A 498 34.51 -2.50 -13.01
C ILE A 498 34.60 -2.10 -11.52
N VAL A 499 33.68 -2.55 -10.66
CA VAL A 499 33.57 -2.14 -9.25
C VAL A 499 34.21 -3.17 -8.30
N SER A 500 35.05 -2.73 -7.37
CA SER A 500 35.78 -3.58 -6.43
C SER A 500 34.85 -4.39 -5.51
N ASP A 501 35.23 -5.63 -5.16
CA ASP A 501 34.44 -6.55 -4.33
C ASP A 501 34.05 -6.00 -2.95
N THR A 502 34.86 -5.10 -2.40
CA THR A 502 34.62 -4.41 -1.13
C THR A 502 33.45 -3.42 -1.19
N GLN A 503 33.00 -3.01 -2.39
CA GLN A 503 31.81 -2.18 -2.62
C GLN A 503 30.65 -3.05 -3.10
N SER A 504 29.64 -3.23 -2.24
CA SER A 504 28.52 -4.14 -2.48
C SER A 504 27.20 -3.46 -2.86
N ALA A 505 27.13 -2.13 -2.90
CA ALA A 505 25.91 -1.41 -3.25
C ALA A 505 25.73 -1.26 -4.77
N PHE A 506 24.49 -1.41 -5.24
CA PHE A 506 24.04 -1.19 -6.63
C PHE A 506 24.67 -2.06 -7.74
N VAL A 507 25.62 -2.95 -7.43
CA VAL A 507 26.18 -3.94 -8.37
C VAL A 507 25.27 -5.18 -8.44
N SER A 508 25.09 -5.78 -9.63
CA SER A 508 24.29 -7.02 -9.76
C SER A 508 24.99 -8.18 -9.05
N GLU A 509 24.21 -9.16 -8.59
CA GLU A 509 24.65 -10.35 -7.84
C GLU A 509 25.49 -10.09 -6.57
N ARG A 510 25.71 -8.85 -6.15
CA ARG A 510 26.22 -8.50 -4.80
C ARG A 510 25.03 -8.25 -3.88
N LEU A 511 24.93 -9.03 -2.79
CA LEU A 511 23.81 -8.92 -1.85
C LEU A 511 24.22 -8.07 -0.64
N ILE A 512 23.30 -7.22 -0.16
CA ILE A 512 23.45 -6.48 1.11
C ILE A 512 23.69 -7.42 2.31
N THR A 513 23.16 -8.65 2.25
CA THR A 513 23.38 -9.67 3.28
C THR A 513 24.82 -10.14 3.35
N ASP A 514 25.53 -10.18 2.21
CA ASP A 514 26.91 -10.64 2.14
C ASP A 514 27.81 -9.65 2.86
N ASN A 515 27.62 -8.35 2.60
CA ASN A 515 28.34 -7.26 3.26
C ASN A 515 28.07 -7.24 4.78
N ILE A 516 26.80 -7.38 5.21
CA ILE A 516 26.44 -7.47 6.64
C ILE A 516 27.10 -8.67 7.32
N LEU A 517 27.08 -9.84 6.70
CA LEU A 517 27.68 -11.05 7.27
C LEU A 517 29.21 -10.93 7.36
N VAL A 518 29.87 -10.39 6.34
CA VAL A 518 31.31 -10.07 6.34
C VAL A 518 31.64 -9.06 7.46
N ALA A 519 30.94 -7.93 7.55
CA ALA A 519 31.15 -6.92 8.57
C ALA A 519 30.93 -7.47 10.00
N HIS A 520 29.86 -8.23 10.22
CA HIS A 520 29.58 -8.88 11.51
C HIS A 520 30.66 -9.90 11.88
N GLU A 521 31.19 -10.66 10.92
CA GLU A 521 32.26 -11.63 11.16
C GLU A 521 33.57 -10.95 11.60
N LEU A 522 33.90 -9.84 10.95
CA LEU A 522 35.10 -9.04 11.22
C LEU A 522 34.96 -8.30 12.57
N VAL A 523 33.84 -7.68 12.88
CA VAL A 523 33.60 -7.06 14.19
C VAL A 523 33.54 -8.10 15.32
N HIS A 524 33.00 -9.30 15.07
CA HIS A 524 33.07 -10.41 16.03
C HIS A 524 34.52 -10.89 16.27
N SER A 525 35.41 -10.80 15.27
CA SER A 525 36.82 -11.19 15.44
C SER A 525 37.59 -10.32 16.42
N LEU A 526 37.30 -9.01 16.48
CA LEU A 526 37.86 -8.06 17.44
C LEU A 526 37.61 -8.48 18.90
N LYS A 527 36.53 -9.22 19.17
CA LYS A 527 36.18 -9.71 20.51
C LYS A 527 36.76 -11.08 20.86
N VAL A 528 36.86 -12.00 19.88
CA VAL A 528 37.16 -13.42 20.19
C VAL A 528 38.46 -13.99 19.62
N HIS A 529 39.06 -13.38 18.60
CA HIS A 529 40.18 -13.98 17.89
C HIS A 529 41.53 -13.54 18.48
N PRO A 530 42.45 -14.44 18.88
CA PRO A 530 43.63 -14.12 19.68
C PRO A 530 44.42 -12.90 19.18
N ARG A 531 44.92 -12.94 17.94
CA ARG A 531 45.70 -11.85 17.31
C ARG A 531 44.88 -10.57 17.07
N ILE A 532 43.76 -10.72 16.36
CA ILE A 532 42.91 -9.59 15.93
C ILE A 532 42.36 -8.80 17.14
N SER A 533 42.08 -9.47 18.26
CA SER A 533 41.61 -8.83 19.51
C SER A 533 42.62 -7.92 20.20
N SER A 534 43.92 -8.06 19.94
CA SER A 534 44.98 -7.20 20.50
C SER A 534 45.57 -6.20 19.50
N GLU A 535 45.54 -6.50 18.19
CA GLU A 535 46.24 -5.72 17.18
C GLU A 535 45.35 -4.77 16.35
N PHE A 536 44.02 -4.93 16.30
CA PHE A 536 43.17 -4.29 15.27
C PHE A 536 42.00 -3.46 15.83
N MET A 537 41.44 -2.63 14.93
CA MET A 537 40.21 -1.88 15.15
C MET A 537 39.37 -1.78 13.87
N ALA A 538 38.09 -1.46 14.04
CA ALA A 538 37.17 -1.07 12.99
C ALA A 538 36.74 0.39 13.16
N VAL A 539 36.84 1.20 12.10
CA VAL A 539 36.39 2.59 12.06
C VAL A 539 35.19 2.68 11.13
N LYS A 540 34.00 2.85 11.72
CA LYS A 540 32.74 3.01 11.01
C LYS A 540 32.46 4.48 10.75
N SER A 541 31.94 4.81 9.56
CA SER A 541 31.80 6.19 9.09
C SER A 541 30.60 6.39 8.16
N ASP A 542 30.01 7.58 8.21
CA ASP A 542 28.91 8.08 7.36
C ASP A 542 29.45 9.20 6.43
N MET A 543 29.24 9.07 5.11
CA MET A 543 29.61 10.13 4.16
C MET A 543 28.61 11.30 4.19
N SER A 544 29.05 12.48 4.63
CA SER A 544 28.15 13.63 4.77
C SER A 544 27.71 14.20 3.41
N LYS A 545 26.40 14.10 3.12
CA LYS A 545 25.76 14.55 1.86
C LYS A 545 26.42 13.95 0.60
N ALA A 546 26.69 12.65 0.65
CA ALA A 546 27.59 11.95 -0.28
C ALA A 546 27.29 12.18 -1.78
N TYR A 547 26.01 12.23 -2.19
CA TYR A 547 25.60 12.53 -3.57
C TYR A 547 25.76 14.02 -3.90
N ASP A 548 25.34 14.91 -2.99
CA ASP A 548 25.15 16.34 -3.29
C ASP A 548 26.49 17.11 -3.40
N ARG A 549 27.60 16.47 -3.04
CA ARG A 549 28.95 17.05 -2.97
C ARG A 549 29.97 16.53 -4.00
N VAL A 550 29.63 15.54 -4.82
CA VAL A 550 30.56 14.92 -5.79
C VAL A 550 31.09 15.96 -6.79
N GLU A 551 32.38 16.28 -6.70
CA GLU A 551 33.03 17.23 -7.60
C GLU A 551 33.15 16.68 -9.04
N TRP A 552 32.73 17.48 -10.02
CA TRP A 552 32.59 17.03 -11.41
C TRP A 552 33.93 16.88 -12.14
N SER A 553 34.95 17.66 -11.78
CA SER A 553 36.32 17.51 -12.30
C SER A 553 36.91 16.15 -11.89
N TYR A 554 36.71 15.75 -10.64
CA TYR A 554 37.11 14.44 -10.12
C TYR A 554 36.41 13.29 -10.86
N LEU A 555 35.08 13.34 -10.98
CA LEU A 555 34.31 12.33 -11.71
C LEU A 555 34.81 12.16 -13.16
N ARG A 556 35.08 13.27 -13.87
CA ARG A 556 35.58 13.22 -15.25
C ARG A 556 36.94 12.52 -15.35
N SER A 557 37.88 12.88 -14.48
CA SER A 557 39.23 12.30 -14.50
C SER A 557 39.21 10.82 -14.13
N LEU A 558 38.46 10.43 -13.08
CA LEU A 558 38.34 9.04 -12.66
C LEU A 558 37.76 8.14 -13.77
N LEU A 559 36.72 8.59 -14.48
CA LEU A 559 36.15 7.80 -15.58
C LEU A 559 37.17 7.57 -16.70
N LEU A 560 37.99 8.57 -17.03
CA LEU A 560 39.07 8.41 -18.02
C LEU A 560 40.15 7.45 -17.51
N SER A 561 40.57 7.55 -16.24
CA SER A 561 41.55 6.63 -15.63
C SER A 561 41.05 5.18 -15.49
N LEU A 562 39.73 4.96 -15.41
CA LEU A 562 39.12 3.62 -15.44
C LEU A 562 39.07 3.01 -16.85
N GLY A 563 39.35 3.78 -17.91
CA GLY A 563 39.35 3.34 -19.30
C GLY A 563 38.09 3.69 -20.12
N PHE A 564 37.15 4.47 -19.57
CA PHE A 564 35.92 4.82 -20.33
C PHE A 564 36.23 5.73 -21.52
N HIS A 565 35.77 5.33 -22.71
CA HIS A 565 35.93 6.08 -23.95
C HIS A 565 35.39 7.52 -23.85
N LEU A 566 36.12 8.49 -24.41
CA LEU A 566 35.85 9.93 -24.25
C LEU A 566 34.43 10.34 -24.63
N LYS A 567 33.82 9.72 -25.65
CA LYS A 567 32.41 9.97 -26.05
C LYS A 567 31.42 9.64 -24.92
N TRP A 568 31.63 8.52 -24.22
CA TRP A 568 30.81 8.10 -23.08
C TRP A 568 30.95 9.06 -21.90
N VAL A 569 32.20 9.44 -21.59
CA VAL A 569 32.50 10.43 -20.53
C VAL A 569 31.83 11.76 -20.85
N ASN A 570 31.90 12.25 -22.09
CA ASN A 570 31.25 13.49 -22.49
C ASN A 570 29.72 13.44 -22.36
N TRP A 571 29.06 12.33 -22.72
CA TRP A 571 27.62 12.15 -22.47
C TRP A 571 27.29 12.21 -20.97
N ILE A 572 28.10 11.57 -20.10
CA ILE A 572 27.94 11.64 -18.64
C ILE A 572 28.10 13.10 -18.17
N MET A 573 29.14 13.79 -18.62
CA MET A 573 29.42 15.17 -18.21
C MET A 573 28.27 16.09 -18.60
N VAL A 574 27.77 16.05 -19.84
CA VAL A 574 26.60 16.85 -20.25
C VAL A 574 25.37 16.52 -19.41
N CYS A 575 25.15 15.25 -19.08
CA CYS A 575 24.05 14.84 -18.20
C CYS A 575 24.15 15.47 -16.80
N VAL A 576 25.32 15.46 -16.15
CA VAL A 576 25.47 15.98 -14.79
C VAL A 576 25.66 17.50 -14.72
N SER A 577 26.36 18.12 -15.68
CA SER A 577 26.80 19.51 -15.56
C SER A 577 25.80 20.55 -16.08
N SER A 578 25.00 20.22 -17.10
CA SER A 578 24.02 21.15 -17.69
C SER A 578 22.70 21.25 -16.90
N VAL A 579 22.69 20.81 -15.64
CA VAL A 579 21.48 20.72 -14.80
C VAL A 579 21.18 22.03 -14.08
N THR A 580 19.90 22.40 -14.05
CA THR A 580 19.40 23.56 -13.29
C THR A 580 18.19 23.16 -12.43
N TYR A 581 18.08 23.75 -11.25
CA TYR A 581 17.06 23.42 -10.25
C TYR A 581 16.18 24.59 -9.83
N SER A 582 14.93 24.28 -9.52
CA SER A 582 14.07 25.09 -8.63
C SER A 582 13.53 24.21 -7.51
N VAL A 583 13.43 24.75 -6.29
CA VAL A 583 13.04 23.98 -5.10
C VAL A 583 11.53 24.03 -4.90
N LEU A 584 10.89 22.88 -4.65
CA LEU A 584 9.48 22.79 -4.33
C LEU A 584 9.23 22.88 -2.83
N ILE A 585 8.74 24.03 -2.37
CA ILE A 585 8.14 24.18 -1.04
C ILE A 585 6.63 24.04 -1.21
N ASN A 586 6.02 23.06 -0.54
CA ASN A 586 4.57 22.82 -0.55
C ASN A 586 3.92 22.81 -1.96
N ASP A 587 4.56 22.14 -2.93
CA ASP A 587 4.22 22.07 -4.37
C ASP A 587 4.41 23.39 -5.21
N CYS A 588 4.87 24.49 -4.60
CA CYS A 588 5.25 25.74 -5.28
C CYS A 588 6.78 25.80 -5.57
N PRO A 589 7.23 26.22 -6.78
CA PRO A 589 8.64 26.27 -7.15
C PRO A 589 9.29 27.62 -6.81
N PHE A 590 10.47 27.60 -6.21
CA PHE A 590 11.25 28.78 -5.81
C PHE A 590 12.71 28.72 -6.26
N GLY A 591 13.27 29.88 -6.58
CA GLY A 591 14.66 30.08 -7.01
C GLY A 591 15.00 29.48 -8.38
N LEU A 592 16.19 29.81 -8.88
CA LEU A 592 16.86 29.11 -9.97
C LEU A 592 18.31 28.88 -9.54
N ILE A 593 18.70 27.62 -9.40
CA ILE A 593 20.03 27.20 -8.94
C ILE A 593 20.76 26.58 -10.13
N ILE A 594 21.92 27.14 -10.45
CA ILE A 594 22.90 26.56 -11.38
C ILE A 594 23.91 25.78 -10.53
N LEU A 595 24.18 24.53 -10.90
CA LEU A 595 25.06 23.65 -10.13
C LEU A 595 26.49 23.72 -10.67
N GLN A 596 27.46 23.44 -9.80
CA GLN A 596 28.88 23.27 -10.15
C GLN A 596 29.44 21.92 -9.69
N ARG A 597 28.68 21.17 -8.89
CA ARG A 597 28.97 19.81 -8.42
C ARG A 597 27.70 19.04 -8.04
N GLY A 598 27.86 17.76 -7.77
CA GLY A 598 26.84 16.88 -7.19
C GLY A 598 26.17 15.94 -8.19
N LEU A 599 25.54 14.89 -7.66
CA LEU A 599 24.76 13.88 -8.37
C LEU A 599 23.28 13.89 -7.92
N ARG A 600 22.39 13.35 -8.75
CA ARG A 600 20.94 13.53 -8.61
C ARG A 600 20.26 12.43 -7.81
N GLN A 601 19.63 12.80 -6.70
CA GLN A 601 18.86 11.85 -5.88
C GLN A 601 17.53 11.49 -6.57
N GLY A 602 17.44 10.30 -7.17
CA GLY A 602 16.25 9.81 -7.90
C GLY A 602 16.39 9.73 -9.42
N ASP A 603 17.58 10.00 -9.95
CA ASP A 603 18.00 9.77 -11.33
C ASP A 603 18.49 8.31 -11.53
N PRO A 604 18.14 7.61 -12.64
CA PRO A 604 18.62 6.25 -12.91
C PRO A 604 20.14 6.07 -12.99
N LEU A 605 20.90 7.06 -13.46
CA LEU A 605 22.35 6.94 -13.70
C LEU A 605 23.20 7.27 -12.46
N SER A 606 22.79 8.28 -11.70
CA SER A 606 23.54 8.80 -10.53
C SER A 606 24.03 7.75 -9.50
N PRO A 607 23.28 6.68 -9.14
CA PRO A 607 23.78 5.67 -8.19
C PRO A 607 25.02 4.91 -8.68
N PHE A 608 25.13 4.67 -9.99
CA PHE A 608 26.26 3.97 -10.58
C PHE A 608 27.48 4.87 -10.68
N LEU A 609 27.29 6.15 -11.04
CA LEU A 609 28.35 7.16 -10.99
C LEU A 609 28.87 7.35 -9.55
N PHE A 610 27.97 7.36 -8.56
CA PHE A 610 28.33 7.45 -7.14
C PHE A 610 29.17 6.25 -6.68
N VAL A 611 28.79 5.02 -7.06
CA VAL A 611 29.56 3.81 -6.77
C VAL A 611 30.94 3.86 -7.44
N LEU A 612 31.01 4.25 -8.72
CA LEU A 612 32.28 4.41 -9.42
C LEU A 612 33.19 5.44 -8.74
N CYS A 613 32.66 6.56 -8.23
CA CYS A 613 33.45 7.53 -7.44
C CYS A 613 34.20 6.90 -6.25
N THR A 614 33.63 5.88 -5.60
CA THR A 614 34.29 5.22 -4.46
C THR A 614 35.50 4.37 -4.85
N GLU A 615 35.67 4.00 -6.12
CA GLU A 615 36.86 3.25 -6.58
C GLU A 615 38.17 4.03 -6.39
N GLY A 616 38.14 5.37 -6.40
CA GLY A 616 39.34 6.15 -6.09
C GLY A 616 39.71 6.13 -4.61
N LEU A 617 38.75 5.94 -3.69
CA LEU A 617 39.05 5.67 -2.28
C LEU A 617 39.63 4.26 -2.12
N THR A 618 39.00 3.27 -2.75
CA THR A 618 39.51 1.89 -2.78
C THR A 618 40.93 1.82 -3.37
N HIS A 619 41.24 2.56 -4.44
CA HIS A 619 42.58 2.62 -5.01
C HIS A 619 43.61 3.16 -4.00
N LEU A 620 43.32 4.29 -3.33
CA LEU A 620 44.22 4.86 -2.31
C LEU A 620 44.45 3.91 -1.13
N LEU A 621 43.41 3.18 -0.70
CA LEU A 621 43.49 2.20 0.38
C LEU A 621 44.29 0.95 -0.04
N ASN A 622 44.05 0.43 -1.25
CA ASN A 622 44.77 -0.72 -1.81
C ASN A 622 46.26 -0.37 -2.02
N LYS A 623 46.56 0.85 -2.47
CA LYS A 623 47.94 1.34 -2.62
C LYS A 623 48.67 1.41 -1.29
N ALA A 624 48.05 2.00 -0.25
CA ALA A 624 48.62 2.00 1.10
C ALA A 624 48.79 0.59 1.68
N GLN A 625 47.97 -0.37 1.26
CA GLN A 625 48.10 -1.78 1.62
C GLN A 625 49.27 -2.48 0.90
N TRP A 626 49.49 -2.19 -0.40
CA TRP A 626 50.66 -2.69 -1.14
C TRP A 626 51.98 -2.06 -0.67
N GLU A 627 51.94 -0.81 -0.23
CA GLU A 627 53.09 -0.08 0.37
C GLU A 627 53.34 -0.48 1.83
N GLY A 628 52.56 -1.41 2.42
CA GLY A 628 52.69 -1.85 3.81
C GLY A 628 52.27 -0.82 4.88
N ALA A 629 51.77 0.35 4.45
CA ALA A 629 51.36 1.46 5.32
C ALA A 629 49.98 1.25 5.97
N LEU A 630 49.19 0.27 5.52
CA LEU A 630 47.88 -0.10 6.06
C LEU A 630 47.68 -1.62 6.00
N GLU A 631 47.33 -2.26 7.13
CA GLU A 631 47.14 -3.72 7.21
C GLU A 631 45.70 -4.03 7.61
N GLY A 632 44.96 -4.74 6.75
CA GLY A 632 43.58 -5.16 7.01
C GLY A 632 43.48 -6.43 7.86
N ILE A 633 42.26 -6.83 8.20
CA ILE A 633 42.02 -8.08 8.93
C ILE A 633 42.06 -9.26 7.94
N GLN A 634 42.83 -10.30 8.28
CA GLN A 634 42.97 -11.55 7.54
C GLN A 634 42.88 -12.73 8.54
N PHE A 635 42.30 -13.87 8.13
CA PHE A 635 42.11 -15.04 9.02
C PHE A 635 43.11 -16.19 8.78
N SER A 636 43.49 -16.44 7.52
CA SER A 636 44.59 -17.33 7.12
C SER A 636 45.34 -16.71 5.95
N GLU A 637 46.56 -17.18 5.66
CA GLU A 637 47.43 -16.61 4.61
C GLU A 637 46.79 -16.67 3.21
N ASN A 638 46.01 -17.73 2.95
CA ASN A 638 45.23 -17.90 1.71
C ASN A 638 43.91 -17.11 1.70
N GLY A 639 43.51 -16.56 2.85
CA GLY A 639 42.27 -15.80 3.03
C GLY A 639 42.36 -14.36 2.51
N PRO A 640 41.23 -13.74 2.15
CA PRO A 640 41.21 -12.34 1.73
C PRO A 640 41.49 -11.43 2.93
N MET A 641 42.49 -10.55 2.80
CA MET A 641 42.68 -9.45 3.74
C MET A 641 41.65 -8.33 3.45
N VAL A 642 40.91 -7.91 4.47
CA VAL A 642 39.86 -6.89 4.37
C VAL A 642 40.25 -5.67 5.19
N HIS A 643 40.60 -4.58 4.50
CA HIS A 643 40.90 -3.27 5.11
C HIS A 643 39.76 -2.24 4.93
N HIS A 644 38.76 -2.54 4.10
CA HIS A 644 37.55 -1.72 3.98
C HIS A 644 36.34 -2.51 3.45
N LEU A 645 35.14 -2.05 3.80
CA LEU A 645 33.86 -2.45 3.23
C LEU A 645 33.02 -1.19 3.01
N LEU A 646 32.40 -1.10 1.83
CA LEU A 646 31.57 0.03 1.42
C LEU A 646 30.19 -0.49 1.02
N PHE A 647 29.15 0.23 1.46
CA PHE A 647 27.80 0.04 0.98
C PHE A 647 27.20 1.42 0.69
N ALA A 648 27.49 1.92 -0.50
CA ALA A 648 27.22 3.30 -0.90
C ALA A 648 27.85 4.32 0.08
N ASP A 649 27.05 5.03 0.88
CA ASP A 649 27.48 6.07 1.83
C ASP A 649 27.82 5.55 3.24
N ASP A 650 27.44 4.30 3.58
CA ASP A 650 27.90 3.58 4.78
C ASP A 650 29.29 2.97 4.52
N SER A 651 30.28 3.34 5.35
CA SER A 651 31.68 2.88 5.23
C SER A 651 32.19 2.22 6.51
N LEU A 652 32.93 1.12 6.39
CA LEU A 652 33.65 0.46 7.48
C LEU A 652 35.11 0.22 7.08
N PHE A 653 36.05 0.89 7.76
CA PHE A 653 37.49 0.71 7.55
C PHE A 653 38.06 -0.20 8.65
N LEU A 654 39.06 -1.00 8.31
CA LEU A 654 39.65 -2.01 9.18
C LEU A 654 41.17 -1.90 9.09
N CYS A 655 41.84 -1.69 10.22
CA CYS A 655 43.29 -1.50 10.27
C CYS A 655 43.88 -1.86 11.63
N LYS A 656 45.20 -1.94 11.74
CA LYS A 656 45.86 -2.13 13.04
C LYS A 656 45.60 -0.93 13.96
N ALA A 657 45.25 -1.21 15.20
CA ALA A 657 45.13 -0.25 16.29
C ALA A 657 46.53 0.30 16.64
N SER A 658 46.97 1.28 15.84
CA SER A 658 48.29 1.91 15.92
C SER A 658 48.15 3.39 15.57
N ARG A 659 49.07 4.23 16.06
CA ARG A 659 49.07 5.66 15.74
C ARG A 659 49.38 5.89 14.27
N GLU A 660 50.27 5.07 13.73
CA GLU A 660 50.85 5.12 12.40
C GLU A 660 49.77 4.84 11.35
N GLN A 661 49.06 3.70 11.44
CA GLN A 661 47.98 3.39 10.51
C GLN A 661 46.76 4.30 10.69
N SER A 662 46.52 4.82 11.91
CA SER A 662 45.48 5.84 12.14
C SER A 662 45.77 7.14 11.37
N LEU A 663 47.02 7.60 11.37
CA LEU A 663 47.46 8.78 10.62
C LEU A 663 47.43 8.53 9.10
N VAL A 664 47.81 7.33 8.63
CA VAL A 664 47.68 6.93 7.22
C VAL A 664 46.21 6.95 6.78
N LEU A 665 45.32 6.33 7.55
CA LEU A 665 43.88 6.31 7.27
C LEU A 665 43.29 7.73 7.26
N GLN A 666 43.59 8.57 8.26
CA GLN A 666 43.15 9.96 8.27
C GLN A 666 43.68 10.76 7.07
N LYS A 667 44.95 10.56 6.69
CA LYS A 667 45.56 11.20 5.52
C LYS A 667 44.80 10.82 4.25
N ILE A 668 44.55 9.53 4.01
CA ILE A 668 43.80 9.03 2.84
C ILE A 668 42.39 9.65 2.80
N LEU A 669 41.68 9.66 3.92
CA LEU A 669 40.30 10.16 3.99
C LEU A 669 40.22 11.69 3.81
N LYS A 670 41.20 12.44 4.31
CA LYS A 670 41.33 13.90 4.09
C LYS A 670 41.69 14.23 2.64
N VAL A 671 42.62 13.46 2.05
CA VAL A 671 43.03 13.55 0.64
C VAL A 671 41.81 13.28 -0.26
N TYR A 672 41.15 12.14 -0.12
CA TYR A 672 39.95 11.78 -0.86
C TYR A 672 38.82 12.82 -0.70
N GLY A 673 38.55 13.26 0.53
CA GLY A 673 37.50 14.25 0.82
C GLY A 673 37.76 15.62 0.18
N ASN A 674 39.03 16.04 0.08
CA ASN A 674 39.42 17.29 -0.56
C ASN A 674 39.21 17.27 -2.09
N ALA A 675 39.46 16.14 -2.77
CA ALA A 675 39.28 16.04 -4.22
C ALA A 675 37.84 15.74 -4.64
N THR A 676 37.11 14.93 -3.87
CA THR A 676 35.75 14.48 -4.22
C THR A 676 34.64 15.37 -3.66
N GLY A 677 34.96 16.21 -2.66
CA GLY A 677 33.99 16.92 -1.82
C GLY A 677 33.33 16.04 -0.74
N GLN A 678 33.57 14.73 -0.72
CA GLN A 678 32.91 13.79 0.20
C GLN A 678 33.63 13.74 1.55
N THR A 679 33.21 14.58 2.50
CA THR A 679 33.77 14.57 3.86
C THR A 679 33.04 13.60 4.79
N ILE A 680 33.80 12.94 5.67
CA ILE A 680 33.27 12.11 6.75
C ILE A 680 32.45 12.93 7.76
N ASN A 681 31.43 12.30 8.33
CA ASN A 681 30.66 12.82 9.46
C ASN A 681 31.20 12.27 10.80
N LEU A 682 32.14 12.98 11.43
CA LEU A 682 32.78 12.55 12.68
C LEU A 682 31.74 12.26 13.79
N ASN A 683 30.69 13.07 13.91
CA ASN A 683 29.65 12.94 14.92
C ASN A 683 28.75 11.69 14.77
N LYS A 684 28.84 10.98 13.63
CA LYS A 684 28.20 9.67 13.40
C LYS A 684 29.21 8.53 13.28
N SER A 685 30.50 8.84 13.21
CA SER A 685 31.56 7.85 13.07
C SER A 685 31.85 7.24 14.42
N SER A 686 32.27 5.97 14.46
CA SER A 686 32.56 5.27 15.71
C SER A 686 33.70 4.29 15.55
N ILE A 687 34.55 4.16 16.57
CA ILE A 687 35.65 3.19 16.59
C ILE A 687 35.26 2.00 17.46
N THR A 688 35.34 0.79 16.90
CA THR A 688 35.24 -0.47 17.62
C THR A 688 36.64 -1.06 17.73
N PHE A 689 37.22 -1.07 18.93
CA PHE A 689 38.56 -1.62 19.17
C PHE A 689 38.52 -3.14 19.40
N GLY A 690 39.68 -3.79 19.27
CA GLY A 690 39.89 -5.13 19.82
C GLY A 690 39.77 -5.15 21.34
N GLU A 691 39.23 -6.24 21.89
CA GLU A 691 38.96 -6.43 23.32
C GLU A 691 40.21 -6.26 24.21
N LYS A 692 41.39 -6.57 23.66
CA LYS A 692 42.69 -6.52 24.34
C LYS A 692 43.57 -5.35 23.90
N VAL A 693 43.05 -4.39 23.13
CA VAL A 693 43.76 -3.15 22.83
C VAL A 693 43.83 -2.32 24.12
N ASP A 694 45.01 -1.78 24.43
CA ASP A 694 45.23 -0.96 25.62
C ASP A 694 44.48 0.40 25.60
N GLU A 695 44.06 0.90 26.76
CA GLU A 695 43.28 2.14 26.87
C GLU A 695 44.08 3.42 26.57
N GLN A 696 45.37 3.48 26.91
CA GLN A 696 46.22 4.63 26.55
C GLN A 696 46.38 4.69 25.02
N LEU A 697 46.50 3.53 24.36
CA LEU A 697 46.50 3.40 22.91
C LEU A 697 45.13 3.77 22.30
N LYS A 698 44.00 3.33 22.87
CA LYS A 698 42.65 3.76 22.43
C LYS A 698 42.48 5.27 22.54
N GLY A 699 42.89 5.90 23.64
CA GLY A 699 42.85 7.36 23.83
C GLY A 699 43.72 8.11 22.82
N THR A 700 44.92 7.59 22.55
CA THR A 700 45.81 8.10 21.49
C THR A 700 45.12 8.04 20.11
N ILE A 701 44.51 6.91 19.75
CA ILE A 701 43.86 6.72 18.46
C ILE A 701 42.59 7.57 18.30
N ARG A 702 41.73 7.64 19.32
CA ARG A 702 40.55 8.53 19.38
C ARG A 702 40.94 9.98 19.05
N THR A 703 42.01 10.44 19.69
CA THR A 703 42.59 11.79 19.46
C THR A 703 43.17 11.93 18.05
N CYS A 704 43.91 10.94 17.54
CA CYS A 704 44.49 10.99 16.19
C CYS A 704 43.40 11.06 15.10
N LEU A 705 42.34 10.26 15.20
CA LEU A 705 41.27 10.22 14.20
C LEU A 705 40.23 11.34 14.37
N GLY A 706 40.10 11.92 15.56
CA GLY A 706 39.05 12.89 15.90
C GLY A 706 37.68 12.24 16.12
N ILE A 707 37.66 10.96 16.50
CA ILE A 707 36.44 10.15 16.69
C ILE A 707 36.45 9.62 18.12
N PHE A 708 35.55 10.11 18.96
CA PHE A 708 35.48 9.75 20.39
C PHE A 708 34.36 8.75 20.69
N THR A 709 33.38 8.60 19.80
CA THR A 709 32.28 7.64 19.94
C THR A 709 32.77 6.20 19.79
N GLU A 710 32.42 5.36 20.76
CA GLU A 710 32.74 3.92 20.76
C GLU A 710 31.67 3.12 19.99
N GLY A 711 32.11 2.14 19.20
CA GLY A 711 31.27 1.34 18.31
C GLY A 711 30.85 -0.02 18.88
N GLY A 712 30.49 -0.97 18.02
CA GLY A 712 30.30 -2.38 18.39
C GLY A 712 29.00 -2.72 19.14
N ALA A 713 28.28 -1.71 19.65
CA ALA A 713 26.91 -1.83 20.19
C ALA A 713 25.84 -1.20 19.27
N GLY A 714 26.26 -0.59 18.15
CA GLY A 714 25.39 0.10 17.21
C GLY A 714 24.67 -0.83 16.20
N THR A 715 24.06 -0.21 15.18
CA THR A 715 23.54 -0.93 14.02
C THR A 715 24.35 -0.61 12.76
N TYR A 716 24.65 -1.62 11.95
CA TYR A 716 25.24 -1.50 10.63
C TYR A 716 24.20 -1.94 9.58
N LEU A 717 23.97 -1.10 8.56
CA LEU A 717 22.95 -1.32 7.52
C LEU A 717 21.53 -1.65 8.06
N GLY A 718 21.22 -1.23 9.29
CA GLY A 718 19.93 -1.42 9.95
C GLY A 718 19.76 -2.72 10.75
N LEU A 719 20.80 -3.55 10.89
CA LEU A 719 20.86 -4.72 11.80
C LEU A 719 21.96 -4.51 12.87
N PRO A 720 21.97 -5.26 14.00
CA PRO A 720 23.01 -5.14 15.01
C PRO A 720 24.42 -5.38 14.46
N GLU A 721 25.37 -4.51 14.81
CA GLU A 721 26.75 -4.53 14.33
C GLU A 721 27.56 -5.70 14.91
N CYS A 722 27.29 -6.05 16.16
CA CYS A 722 27.81 -7.23 16.84
C CYS A 722 26.77 -7.77 17.82
N PHE A 723 26.67 -9.10 17.96
CA PHE A 723 25.80 -9.71 18.97
C PHE A 723 26.56 -9.96 20.28
N SER A 724 26.41 -9.05 21.26
CA SER A 724 26.90 -9.23 22.64
C SER A 724 25.75 -9.15 23.65
N GLY A 725 25.67 -10.12 24.56
CA GLY A 725 24.57 -10.25 25.52
C GLY A 725 23.32 -10.93 24.92
N SER A 726 22.14 -10.48 25.34
CA SER A 726 20.85 -11.10 25.02
C SER A 726 20.42 -10.92 23.56
N LYS A 727 20.29 -12.04 22.85
CA LYS A 727 19.81 -12.10 21.46
C LYS A 727 18.33 -11.72 21.32
N VAL A 728 17.54 -11.91 22.37
CA VAL A 728 16.11 -11.57 22.37
C VAL A 728 15.95 -10.06 22.37
N ASP A 729 16.72 -9.37 23.23
CA ASP A 729 16.62 -7.92 23.42
C ASP A 729 17.22 -7.17 22.23
N MET A 730 18.37 -7.61 21.71
CA MET A 730 18.96 -7.10 20.47
C MET A 730 18.06 -7.26 19.23
N LEU A 731 17.04 -8.11 19.28
CA LEU A 731 16.06 -8.32 18.20
C LEU A 731 14.64 -7.84 18.56
N HIS A 732 14.42 -7.29 19.77
CA HIS A 732 13.10 -6.85 20.23
C HIS A 732 12.53 -5.72 19.36
N TYR A 733 13.40 -4.86 18.80
CA TYR A 733 13.01 -3.79 17.87
C TYR A 733 12.20 -4.28 16.64
N LEU A 734 12.30 -5.56 16.26
CA LEU A 734 11.48 -6.15 15.19
C LEU A 734 10.00 -6.25 15.61
N LYS A 735 9.74 -6.62 16.86
CA LYS A 735 8.41 -6.67 17.47
C LYS A 735 7.85 -5.26 17.64
N ASP A 736 8.64 -4.31 18.13
CA ASP A 736 8.19 -2.93 18.35
C ASP A 736 7.82 -2.25 17.03
N ARG A 737 8.71 -2.31 16.02
CA ARG A 737 8.44 -1.80 14.67
C ARG A 737 7.22 -2.46 14.04
N LEU A 738 7.02 -3.76 14.24
CA LEU A 738 5.83 -4.46 13.77
C LEU A 738 4.59 -3.92 14.47
N LYS A 739 4.58 -3.89 15.80
CA LYS A 739 3.44 -3.43 16.62
C LYS A 739 3.02 -2.02 16.23
N GLU A 740 3.95 -1.06 16.16
CA GLU A 740 3.68 0.30 15.66
C GLU A 740 2.94 0.35 14.31
N LYS A 741 3.16 -0.63 13.42
CA LYS A 741 2.47 -0.68 12.11
C LYS A 741 1.10 -1.32 12.22
N LEU A 742 0.92 -2.33 13.07
CA LEU A 742 -0.38 -2.93 13.36
C LEU A 742 -1.32 -1.94 14.05
N ASP A 743 -0.81 -1.20 15.06
CA ASP A 743 -1.52 -0.15 15.80
C ASP A 743 -1.99 0.98 14.84
N VAL A 744 -1.09 1.43 13.96
CA VAL A 744 -1.40 2.38 12.87
C VAL A 744 -2.34 1.81 11.80
N TRP A 745 -2.64 0.50 11.78
CA TRP A 745 -3.65 -0.12 10.91
C TRP A 745 -4.99 -0.37 11.62
N PHE A 746 -5.01 -0.63 12.93
CA PHE A 746 -6.25 -0.74 13.72
C PHE A 746 -7.11 0.52 13.60
N THR A 747 -6.49 1.70 13.69
CA THR A 747 -7.14 3.03 13.52
C THR A 747 -7.82 3.27 12.16
N ARG A 748 -7.76 2.32 11.22
CA ARG A 748 -8.17 2.52 9.81
C ARG A 748 -9.34 1.65 9.33
N CYS A 749 -10.08 0.99 10.23
CA CYS A 749 -11.33 0.27 9.94
C CYS A 749 -11.20 -0.74 8.76
N LEU A 750 -10.37 -1.77 8.94
CA LEU A 750 -10.00 -2.72 7.89
C LEU A 750 -10.82 -4.02 7.95
N SER A 751 -11.33 -4.46 6.78
CA SER A 751 -11.94 -5.78 6.61
C SER A 751 -10.90 -6.90 6.79
N GLN A 752 -11.33 -8.10 7.22
CA GLN A 752 -10.40 -9.25 7.34
C GLN A 752 -9.72 -9.60 6.00
N GLY A 753 -10.38 -9.42 4.85
CA GLY A 753 -9.72 -9.52 3.55
C GLY A 753 -8.61 -8.48 3.32
N GLY A 754 -8.77 -7.26 3.85
CA GLY A 754 -7.68 -6.27 3.89
C GLY A 754 -6.54 -6.66 4.82
N LYS A 755 -6.87 -7.24 5.99
CA LYS A 755 -5.89 -7.74 6.97
C LYS A 755 -5.05 -8.91 6.42
N GLU A 756 -5.66 -9.86 5.68
CA GLU A 756 -4.93 -10.98 5.05
C GLU A 756 -3.81 -10.47 4.14
N VAL A 757 -4.12 -9.44 3.34
CA VAL A 757 -3.19 -8.83 2.39
C VAL A 757 -2.11 -8.03 3.11
N LEU A 758 -2.44 -7.25 4.16
CA LEU A 758 -1.43 -6.50 4.93
C LEU A 758 -0.46 -7.42 5.68
N LEU A 759 -0.98 -8.50 6.29
CA LEU A 759 -0.14 -9.49 6.95
C LEU A 759 0.83 -10.15 5.95
N LYS A 760 0.34 -10.57 4.78
CA LYS A 760 1.17 -11.26 3.77
C LYS A 760 2.12 -10.36 2.99
N SER A 761 1.75 -9.11 2.73
CA SER A 761 2.52 -8.20 1.88
C SER A 761 3.40 -7.22 2.64
N VAL A 762 3.18 -7.04 3.96
CA VAL A 762 3.94 -6.11 4.80
C VAL A 762 4.41 -6.77 6.10
N ALA A 763 3.52 -7.29 6.97
CA ALA A 763 3.95 -7.79 8.29
C ALA A 763 4.96 -8.95 8.19
N LEU A 764 4.63 -9.99 7.41
CA LEU A 764 5.53 -11.12 7.13
C LEU A 764 6.77 -10.73 6.30
N ALA A 765 6.83 -9.51 5.74
CA ALA A 765 7.98 -8.99 5.02
C ALA A 765 8.93 -8.18 5.91
N MET A 766 8.46 -7.61 7.03
CA MET A 766 9.27 -6.78 7.92
C MET A 766 10.46 -7.52 8.59
N PRO A 767 10.31 -8.74 9.14
CA PRO A 767 11.45 -9.45 9.72
C PRO A 767 12.38 -10.09 8.68
N VAL A 768 12.01 -10.14 7.39
CA VAL A 768 12.75 -10.89 6.34
C VAL A 768 14.20 -10.44 6.22
N PHE A 769 14.47 -9.15 6.39
CA PHE A 769 15.83 -8.61 6.32
C PHE A 769 16.74 -9.18 7.42
N ALA A 770 16.28 -9.18 8.68
CA ALA A 770 17.01 -9.81 9.79
C ALA A 770 17.09 -11.34 9.63
N MET A 771 15.97 -11.97 9.23
CA MET A 771 15.88 -13.42 8.98
C MET A 771 16.76 -13.91 7.82
N SER A 772 17.27 -13.02 6.97
CA SER A 772 18.18 -13.35 5.88
C SER A 772 19.66 -13.38 6.30
N CYS A 773 20.00 -12.90 7.50
CA CYS A 773 21.35 -12.96 8.05
C CYS A 773 21.43 -13.79 9.35
N PHE A 774 20.38 -13.78 10.17
CA PHE A 774 20.41 -14.31 11.53
C PHE A 774 19.24 -15.27 11.84
N LYS A 775 19.52 -16.29 12.65
CA LYS A 775 18.53 -17.20 13.24
C LYS A 775 17.82 -16.49 14.39
N LEU A 776 16.55 -16.13 14.22
CA LEU A 776 15.77 -15.48 15.28
C LEU A 776 15.60 -16.45 16.48
N PRO A 777 15.64 -15.96 17.73
CA PRO A 777 15.20 -16.73 18.89
C PRO A 777 13.75 -17.18 18.74
N ILE A 778 13.42 -18.36 19.26
CA ILE A 778 12.05 -18.93 19.19
C ILE A 778 11.05 -17.96 19.85
N THR A 779 11.39 -17.41 21.00
CA THR A 779 10.62 -16.36 21.69
C THR A 779 10.38 -15.11 20.84
N THR A 780 11.35 -14.70 20.00
CA THR A 780 11.17 -13.59 19.06
C THR A 780 10.19 -13.96 17.94
N CYS A 781 10.24 -15.19 17.42
CA CYS A 781 9.26 -15.69 16.45
C CYS A 781 7.84 -15.71 17.04
N GLU A 782 7.66 -16.30 18.23
CA GLU A 782 6.38 -16.38 18.94
C GLU A 782 5.79 -14.99 19.23
N ASN A 783 6.63 -14.02 19.63
CA ASN A 783 6.19 -12.64 19.85
C ASN A 783 5.68 -11.98 18.56
N LEU A 784 6.33 -12.21 17.41
CA LEU A 784 5.91 -11.69 16.11
C LEU A 784 4.62 -12.36 15.63
N GLU A 785 4.52 -13.69 15.77
CA GLU A 785 3.34 -14.47 15.38
C GLU A 785 2.11 -14.15 16.24
N SER A 786 2.30 -14.00 17.55
CA SER A 786 1.25 -13.55 18.48
C SER A 786 0.70 -12.17 18.09
N ALA A 787 1.57 -11.19 17.80
CA ALA A 787 1.16 -9.87 17.35
C ALA A 787 0.38 -9.90 16.02
N MET A 788 0.79 -10.75 15.07
CA MET A 788 0.07 -10.96 13.81
C MET A 788 -1.28 -11.67 14.01
N ALA A 789 -1.38 -12.60 14.96
CA ALA A 789 -2.61 -13.31 15.31
C ALA A 789 -3.64 -12.36 15.95
N SER A 790 -3.23 -11.55 16.93
CA SER A 790 -4.09 -10.51 17.53
C SER A 790 -4.57 -9.52 16.46
N PHE A 791 -3.67 -9.00 15.62
CA PHE A 791 -4.10 -8.13 14.51
C PHE A 791 -5.06 -8.82 13.52
N TRP A 792 -5.00 -10.13 13.33
CA TRP A 792 -5.96 -10.87 12.49
C TRP A 792 -7.37 -10.96 13.12
N TRP A 793 -7.46 -11.26 14.42
CA TRP A 793 -8.71 -11.54 15.12
C TRP A 793 -9.41 -10.30 15.70
N ASP A 794 -8.65 -9.37 16.28
CA ASP A 794 -9.17 -8.19 17.00
C ASP A 794 -9.77 -7.16 16.02
N SER A 795 -10.74 -6.35 16.46
CA SER A 795 -11.37 -5.33 15.59
C SER A 795 -10.74 -3.94 15.74
N CYS A 796 -10.44 -3.56 16.97
CA CYS A 796 -9.81 -2.30 17.37
C CYS A 796 -8.55 -2.64 18.17
N ASP A 797 -7.70 -1.64 18.42
CA ASP A 797 -6.65 -1.82 19.43
C ASP A 797 -7.31 -2.10 20.81
N HIS A 798 -6.63 -2.89 21.63
CA HIS A 798 -7.03 -3.34 22.96
C HIS A 798 -8.31 -4.22 23.03
N SER A 799 -9.08 -4.37 21.96
CA SER A 799 -10.29 -5.22 21.94
C SER A 799 -9.94 -6.71 21.83
N ARG A 800 -9.56 -7.37 22.94
CA ARG A 800 -9.23 -8.80 22.97
C ARG A 800 -10.38 -9.65 22.42
N LYS A 801 -10.21 -10.25 21.24
CA LYS A 801 -11.15 -11.20 20.63
C LYS A 801 -10.62 -12.62 20.65
N ILE A 802 -11.55 -13.56 20.56
CA ILE A 802 -11.24 -14.99 20.61
C ILE A 802 -10.46 -15.39 19.36
N HIS A 803 -9.28 -15.96 19.58
CA HIS A 803 -8.49 -16.63 18.55
C HIS A 803 -9.15 -17.98 18.23
N TRP A 804 -10.14 -17.97 17.36
CA TRP A 804 -10.96 -19.15 17.03
C TRP A 804 -10.16 -20.33 16.48
N GLN A 805 -9.00 -20.06 15.87
CA GLN A 805 -8.09 -21.05 15.32
C GLN A 805 -6.63 -20.65 15.59
N SER A 806 -5.76 -21.62 15.87
CA SER A 806 -4.33 -21.39 16.17
C SER A 806 -3.58 -20.85 14.94
N TRP A 807 -2.53 -20.05 15.18
CA TRP A 807 -1.72 -19.44 14.11
C TRP A 807 -1.09 -20.50 13.18
N GLU A 808 -0.64 -21.63 13.75
CA GLU A 808 -0.10 -22.77 13.00
C GLU A 808 -1.09 -23.33 11.97
N ARG A 809 -2.37 -23.48 12.35
CA ARG A 809 -3.45 -23.92 11.45
C ARG A 809 -3.80 -22.84 10.40
N LEU A 810 -3.58 -21.55 10.68
CA LEU A 810 -3.67 -20.48 9.67
C LEU A 810 -2.47 -20.47 8.68
N CYS A 811 -1.31 -21.00 9.09
CA CYS A 811 -0.12 -21.14 8.24
C CYS A 811 -0.17 -22.35 7.28
N LEU A 812 -1.10 -23.28 7.47
CA LEU A 812 -1.37 -24.35 6.50
C LEU A 812 -1.75 -23.78 5.12
N PRO A 813 -1.44 -24.47 4.01
CA PRO A 813 -1.94 -24.13 2.68
C PRO A 813 -3.46 -23.93 2.65
N LYS A 814 -3.95 -23.14 1.70
CA LYS A 814 -5.40 -22.97 1.48
C LYS A 814 -6.08 -24.27 1.07
N ASP A 815 -5.36 -25.08 0.31
CA ASP A 815 -5.71 -26.44 -0.13
C ASP A 815 -5.57 -27.48 1.00
N SER A 816 -5.00 -27.06 2.15
CA SER A 816 -4.95 -27.81 3.41
C SER A 816 -5.80 -27.14 4.51
N GLY A 817 -6.78 -26.31 4.12
CA GLY A 817 -7.77 -25.72 5.00
C GLY A 817 -7.30 -24.51 5.84
N GLY A 818 -6.05 -24.08 5.70
CA GLY A 818 -5.52 -22.87 6.33
C GLY A 818 -5.74 -21.61 5.49
N LEU A 819 -5.01 -20.55 5.83
CA LEU A 819 -4.98 -19.31 5.05
C LEU A 819 -3.71 -19.15 4.23
N GLY A 820 -2.66 -19.92 4.48
CA GLY A 820 -1.33 -19.73 3.87
C GLY A 820 -0.65 -18.46 4.34
N PHE A 821 -0.69 -18.17 5.65
CA PHE A 821 0.35 -17.37 6.31
C PHE A 821 1.68 -18.15 6.37
N ARG A 822 2.73 -17.59 6.98
CA ARG A 822 4.02 -18.26 7.13
C ARG A 822 4.40 -18.41 8.59
N ASP A 823 4.82 -19.61 8.94
CA ASP A 823 5.61 -19.91 10.13
C ASP A 823 6.97 -19.20 10.03
N ILE A 824 7.23 -18.28 10.95
CA ILE A 824 8.40 -17.39 10.95
C ILE A 824 9.68 -18.19 11.12
N GLN A 825 9.68 -19.23 11.95
CA GLN A 825 10.85 -20.07 12.22
C GLN A 825 11.29 -20.87 10.97
N SER A 826 10.34 -21.53 10.30
CA SER A 826 10.56 -22.29 9.07
C SER A 826 10.93 -21.37 7.90
N PHE A 827 10.36 -20.16 7.85
CA PHE A 827 10.69 -19.16 6.84
C PHE A 827 12.08 -18.55 7.08
N ASN A 828 12.48 -18.35 8.33
CA ASN A 828 13.84 -17.96 8.70
C ASN A 828 14.87 -19.02 8.30
N GLN A 829 14.62 -20.31 8.59
CA GLN A 829 15.52 -21.38 8.16
C GLN A 829 15.62 -21.45 6.62
N ALA A 830 14.51 -21.27 5.90
CA ALA A 830 14.50 -21.24 4.43
C ALA A 830 15.22 -20.03 3.81
N LEU A 831 15.28 -18.89 4.51
CA LEU A 831 16.07 -17.73 4.11
C LEU A 831 17.56 -17.96 4.38
N LEU A 832 17.91 -18.53 5.53
CA LEU A 832 19.31 -18.89 5.87
C LEU A 832 19.85 -20.01 4.98
N ALA A 833 19.02 -20.97 4.57
CA ALA A 833 19.37 -21.97 3.57
C ALA A 833 19.72 -21.35 2.20
N LYS A 834 19.15 -20.18 1.86
CA LYS A 834 19.58 -19.41 0.68
C LYS A 834 21.01 -18.89 0.83
N GLN A 835 21.45 -18.53 2.03
CA GLN A 835 22.83 -18.10 2.29
C GLN A 835 23.79 -19.29 2.27
N ALA A 836 23.40 -20.44 2.81
CA ALA A 836 24.17 -21.68 2.65
C ALA A 836 24.34 -22.05 1.16
N TRP A 837 23.30 -21.87 0.34
CA TRP A 837 23.36 -22.07 -1.12
C TRP A 837 24.25 -21.03 -1.81
N ARG A 838 24.23 -19.77 -1.36
CA ARG A 838 25.09 -18.69 -1.84
C ARG A 838 26.58 -19.03 -1.65
N LEU A 839 26.96 -19.62 -0.51
CA LEU A 839 28.34 -20.08 -0.29
C LEU A 839 28.73 -21.25 -1.21
N LEU A 840 27.81 -22.18 -1.44
CA LEU A 840 28.03 -23.38 -2.26
C LEU A 840 28.17 -23.06 -3.77
N HIS A 841 27.41 -22.09 -4.29
CA HIS A 841 27.40 -21.75 -5.73
C HIS A 841 28.26 -20.55 -6.11
N PHE A 842 28.79 -19.79 -5.14
CA PHE A 842 29.67 -18.64 -5.40
C PHE A 842 30.89 -18.68 -4.46
N PRO A 843 31.78 -19.67 -4.60
CA PRO A 843 32.94 -19.85 -3.71
C PRO A 843 33.92 -18.66 -3.76
N ASP A 844 34.00 -17.97 -4.89
CA ASP A 844 34.94 -16.86 -5.12
C ASP A 844 34.44 -15.50 -4.60
N CYS A 845 33.19 -15.40 -4.12
CA CYS A 845 32.70 -14.14 -3.57
C CYS A 845 33.37 -13.82 -2.23
N LEU A 846 33.50 -12.52 -1.89
CA LEU A 846 34.22 -12.07 -0.70
C LEU A 846 33.73 -12.74 0.61
N LEU A 847 32.42 -12.97 0.74
CA LEU A 847 31.83 -13.68 1.88
C LEU A 847 32.33 -15.14 1.95
N SER A 848 32.30 -15.86 0.83
CA SER A 848 32.71 -17.26 0.76
C SER A 848 34.20 -17.43 1.07
N ARG A 849 35.07 -16.62 0.46
CA ARG A 849 36.52 -16.63 0.70
C ARG A 849 36.88 -16.27 2.15
N LEU A 850 36.16 -15.33 2.77
CA LEU A 850 36.40 -14.94 4.16
C LEU A 850 35.87 -15.97 5.17
N LEU A 851 34.72 -16.60 4.91
CA LEU A 851 34.19 -17.64 5.78
C LEU A 851 35.00 -18.95 5.65
N LYS A 852 35.49 -19.29 4.45
CA LYS A 852 36.37 -20.43 4.23
C LYS A 852 37.64 -20.31 5.08
N SER A 853 38.42 -19.24 4.87
CA SER A 853 39.68 -19.00 5.61
C SER A 853 39.54 -18.92 7.13
N ARG A 854 38.33 -18.68 7.66
CA ARG A 854 38.05 -18.69 9.10
C ARG A 854 37.52 -20.01 9.68
N TYR A 855 36.74 -20.78 8.90
CA TYR A 855 35.94 -21.89 9.45
C TYR A 855 36.13 -23.24 8.75
N PHE A 856 36.64 -23.27 7.51
CA PHE A 856 36.78 -24.50 6.72
C PHE A 856 37.89 -24.39 5.65
N ASP A 857 39.06 -23.84 6.01
CA ASP A 857 40.12 -23.55 5.03
C ASP A 857 40.62 -24.83 4.31
N ALA A 858 40.69 -25.93 5.06
CA ALA A 858 41.14 -27.25 4.59
C ALA A 858 39.99 -28.24 4.26
N THR A 859 38.72 -27.82 4.29
CA THR A 859 37.56 -28.71 4.03
C THR A 859 36.49 -28.02 3.18
N ASP A 860 35.46 -28.76 2.75
CA ASP A 860 34.32 -28.19 2.03
C ASP A 860 33.25 -27.62 2.96
N PHE A 861 32.46 -26.69 2.42
CA PHE A 861 31.39 -26.00 3.16
C PHE A 861 30.34 -26.93 3.76
N LEU A 862 30.09 -28.10 3.15
CA LEU A 862 29.12 -29.08 3.65
C LEU A 862 29.60 -29.79 4.92
N ASP A 863 30.91 -30.04 5.03
CA ASP A 863 31.55 -30.75 6.15
C ASP A 863 32.07 -29.80 7.23
N ALA A 864 32.10 -28.48 6.96
CA ALA A 864 32.57 -27.46 7.89
C ALA A 864 31.94 -27.61 9.30
N ALA A 865 32.80 -27.72 10.31
CA ALA A 865 32.40 -27.97 11.70
C ALA A 865 32.01 -26.68 12.45
N LEU A 866 31.36 -26.85 13.61
CA LEU A 866 31.14 -25.75 14.54
C LEU A 866 32.41 -25.56 15.39
N SER A 867 33.16 -24.47 15.17
CA SER A 867 34.32 -24.13 16.00
C SER A 867 33.93 -23.70 17.42
N GLN A 868 34.91 -23.45 18.30
CA GLN A 868 34.64 -23.13 19.72
C GLN A 868 34.00 -21.74 19.95
N ARG A 869 34.41 -20.70 19.20
CA ARG A 869 33.93 -19.30 19.36
C ARG A 869 33.34 -18.69 18.07
N PRO A 870 32.38 -19.36 17.40
CA PRO A 870 31.86 -18.94 16.11
C PRO A 870 30.88 -17.76 16.25
N SER A 871 30.81 -16.94 15.21
CA SER A 871 29.88 -15.81 15.17
C SER A 871 28.43 -16.28 15.14
N PHE A 872 27.52 -15.35 15.46
CA PHE A 872 26.10 -15.61 15.33
C PHE A 872 25.65 -15.72 13.86
N GLY A 873 26.35 -15.05 12.92
CA GLY A 873 26.15 -15.23 11.48
C GLY A 873 26.49 -16.65 11.03
N TRP A 874 27.68 -17.16 11.37
CA TRP A 874 28.09 -18.53 11.03
C TRP A 874 27.15 -19.59 11.61
N ARG A 875 26.78 -19.46 12.89
CA ARG A 875 25.74 -20.32 13.52
C ARG A 875 24.39 -20.28 12.81
N SER A 876 24.04 -19.16 12.18
CA SER A 876 22.79 -19.00 11.42
C SER A 876 22.89 -19.64 10.03
N ILE A 877 24.03 -19.51 9.37
CA ILE A 877 24.33 -20.17 8.09
C ILE A 877 24.30 -21.70 8.24
N LEU A 878 24.92 -22.25 9.29
CA LEU A 878 24.89 -23.70 9.58
C LEU A 878 23.46 -24.22 9.80
N PHE A 879 22.61 -23.48 10.52
CA PHE A 879 21.19 -23.82 10.65
C PHE A 879 20.42 -23.78 9.32
N GLY A 880 20.84 -22.91 8.38
CA GLY A 880 20.39 -22.96 6.99
C GLY A 880 20.90 -24.19 6.25
N ARG A 881 22.16 -24.59 6.45
CA ARG A 881 22.80 -25.77 5.85
C ARG A 881 22.07 -27.07 6.20
N GLU A 882 21.63 -27.22 7.45
CA GLU A 882 20.81 -28.36 7.90
C GLU A 882 19.55 -28.61 7.04
N LEU A 883 18.90 -27.54 6.59
CA LEU A 883 17.74 -27.59 5.70
C LEU A 883 18.17 -27.74 4.23
N LEU A 884 19.27 -27.10 3.85
CA LEU A 884 19.81 -27.17 2.50
C LEU A 884 20.16 -28.62 2.14
N SER A 885 20.96 -29.31 2.95
CA SER A 885 21.42 -30.69 2.68
C SER A 885 20.27 -31.68 2.50
N LYS A 886 19.11 -31.46 3.12
CA LYS A 886 17.90 -32.28 2.93
C LYS A 886 17.29 -32.15 1.52
N GLY A 887 17.52 -31.03 0.84
CA GLY A 887 17.02 -30.72 -0.51
C GLY A 887 18.11 -30.63 -1.60
N LEU A 888 19.39 -30.76 -1.25
CA LEU A 888 20.46 -30.95 -2.23
C LEU A 888 20.32 -32.31 -2.96
N GLN A 889 20.86 -32.32 -4.16
CA GLN A 889 21.13 -33.47 -5.03
C GLN A 889 22.43 -33.14 -5.78
N LYS A 890 23.34 -34.10 -5.96
CA LYS A 890 24.52 -33.94 -6.83
C LYS A 890 24.15 -34.42 -8.25
N ARG A 891 24.58 -33.68 -9.28
CA ARG A 891 24.35 -33.97 -10.71
C ARG A 891 25.67 -34.35 -11.37
N VAL A 892 25.59 -35.30 -12.30
CA VAL A 892 26.73 -35.74 -13.11
C VAL A 892 27.13 -34.62 -14.08
N GLY A 893 28.34 -34.09 -13.88
CA GLY A 893 29.03 -33.21 -14.81
C GLY A 893 29.96 -34.05 -15.68
N ASP A 894 31.25 -33.99 -15.37
CA ASP A 894 32.30 -34.86 -15.92
C ASP A 894 32.46 -36.20 -15.16
N GLY A 895 31.75 -36.40 -14.05
CA GLY A 895 31.78 -37.61 -13.23
C GLY A 895 33.05 -37.79 -12.39
N ALA A 896 33.96 -36.81 -12.33
CA ALA A 896 35.27 -36.98 -11.69
C ALA A 896 35.24 -36.90 -10.15
N SER A 897 34.15 -36.44 -9.55
CA SER A 897 33.98 -36.34 -8.09
C SER A 897 32.88 -37.24 -7.54
N LEU A 898 32.10 -37.90 -8.39
CA LEU A 898 31.05 -38.83 -8.00
C LEU A 898 31.57 -40.27 -7.90
N PHE A 899 31.41 -40.89 -6.74
CA PHE A 899 31.69 -42.31 -6.51
C PHE A 899 30.46 -43.16 -6.82
N VAL A 900 30.61 -44.14 -7.72
CA VAL A 900 29.49 -44.93 -8.27
C VAL A 900 28.67 -45.60 -7.17
N TRP A 901 29.31 -46.13 -6.13
CA TRP A 901 28.66 -46.96 -5.11
C TRP A 901 28.42 -46.27 -3.76
N ILE A 902 28.90 -45.04 -3.60
CA ILE A 902 28.85 -44.29 -2.33
C ILE A 902 27.90 -43.09 -2.45
N ASP A 903 27.97 -42.34 -3.56
CA ASP A 903 27.09 -41.19 -3.77
C ASP A 903 25.67 -41.64 -4.17
N PRO A 904 24.61 -40.99 -3.67
CA PRO A 904 23.25 -41.22 -4.14
C PRO A 904 22.95 -40.38 -5.40
N TRP A 905 23.28 -40.93 -6.58
CA TRP A 905 23.20 -40.22 -7.87
C TRP A 905 22.11 -40.71 -8.85
N ILE A 906 21.44 -41.83 -8.55
CA ILE A 906 20.32 -42.37 -9.36
C ILE A 906 18.98 -42.07 -8.66
N ASP A 907 17.97 -41.65 -9.42
CA ASP A 907 16.61 -41.39 -8.91
C ASP A 907 15.73 -42.64 -8.99
N ASP A 908 15.19 -43.06 -7.85
CA ASP A 908 14.31 -44.23 -7.71
C ASP A 908 13.20 -43.95 -6.67
N ASN A 909 12.38 -42.92 -6.94
CA ASN A 909 11.48 -42.28 -5.97
C ASN A 909 12.22 -41.70 -4.75
N GLY A 910 13.48 -41.33 -4.95
CA GLY A 910 14.47 -41.07 -3.92
C GLY A 910 15.86 -41.38 -4.44
N PHE A 911 16.86 -40.58 -4.05
CA PHE A 911 18.21 -40.76 -4.57
C PHE A 911 18.95 -41.87 -3.84
N ARG A 912 19.50 -42.81 -4.59
CA ARG A 912 20.31 -43.93 -4.10
C ARG A 912 21.52 -44.21 -4.99
N ALA A 913 22.44 -45.02 -4.48
CA ALA A 913 23.45 -45.64 -5.31
C ALA A 913 22.83 -46.73 -6.21
N PRO A 914 23.44 -47.05 -7.36
CA PRO A 914 23.12 -48.23 -8.16
C PRO A 914 23.22 -49.54 -7.37
N TRP A 915 22.39 -50.51 -7.76
CA TRP A 915 22.45 -51.88 -7.26
C TRP A 915 23.56 -52.63 -8.01
N ARG A 916 24.47 -53.24 -7.23
CA ARG A 916 25.63 -53.98 -7.72
C ARG A 916 25.19 -55.29 -8.38
N LYS A 917 25.61 -55.51 -9.63
CA LYS A 917 25.45 -56.81 -10.31
C LYS A 917 26.44 -57.87 -9.80
N ASN A 918 27.63 -57.45 -9.36
CA ASN A 918 28.77 -58.30 -9.01
C ASN A 918 29.07 -58.25 -7.50
N LEU A 919 29.47 -59.38 -6.88
CA LEU A 919 29.82 -59.42 -5.45
C LEU A 919 31.13 -58.68 -5.12
N ILE A 920 32.12 -58.76 -6.02
CA ILE A 920 33.40 -58.05 -5.91
C ILE A 920 33.35 -56.87 -6.87
N TYR A 921 33.69 -55.69 -6.38
CA TYR A 921 33.62 -54.42 -7.10
C TYR A 921 34.55 -53.39 -6.45
N ASP A 922 35.00 -52.40 -7.22
CA ASP A 922 35.80 -51.29 -6.72
C ASP A 922 34.90 -50.22 -6.08
N VAL A 923 35.06 -49.99 -4.77
CA VAL A 923 34.36 -48.93 -4.02
C VAL A 923 34.81 -47.52 -4.40
N THR A 924 36.00 -47.37 -4.98
CA THR A 924 36.56 -46.08 -5.44
C THR A 924 36.17 -45.72 -6.87
N LEU A 925 35.44 -46.60 -7.57
CA LEU A 925 34.98 -46.42 -8.93
C LEU A 925 34.20 -45.11 -9.07
N LYS A 926 34.57 -44.30 -10.08
CA LYS A 926 33.97 -42.99 -10.33
C LYS A 926 33.03 -43.00 -11.52
N VAL A 927 32.00 -42.15 -11.50
CA VAL A 927 30.99 -42.04 -12.58
C VAL A 927 31.64 -41.69 -13.92
N LYS A 928 32.78 -40.99 -13.92
CA LYS A 928 33.62 -40.74 -15.11
C LYS A 928 34.03 -42.00 -15.87
N ALA A 929 34.20 -43.14 -15.20
CA ALA A 929 34.53 -44.41 -15.83
C ALA A 929 33.34 -45.07 -16.56
N LEU A 930 32.13 -44.54 -16.38
CA LEU A 930 30.90 -44.97 -17.07
C LEU A 930 30.57 -44.10 -18.30
N LEU A 931 31.41 -43.10 -18.60
CA LEU A 931 31.23 -42.15 -19.70
C LEU A 931 32.22 -42.47 -20.81
N ASN A 932 31.73 -42.59 -22.04
CA ASN A 932 32.57 -42.88 -23.20
C ASN A 932 33.48 -41.65 -23.51
N PRO A 933 34.82 -41.79 -23.49
CA PRO A 933 35.73 -40.64 -23.60
C PRO A 933 35.70 -39.89 -24.95
N ARG A 934 35.09 -40.47 -26.00
CA ARG A 934 35.02 -39.86 -27.33
C ARG A 934 33.68 -39.19 -27.63
N THR A 935 32.58 -39.73 -27.10
CA THR A 935 31.23 -39.26 -27.43
C THR A 935 30.58 -38.43 -26.32
N GLY A 936 31.03 -38.59 -25.06
CA GLY A 936 30.43 -37.92 -23.91
C GLY A 936 29.04 -38.45 -23.50
N PHE A 937 28.64 -39.60 -24.02
CA PHE A 937 27.46 -40.33 -23.58
C PHE A 937 27.85 -41.49 -22.65
N TRP A 938 26.86 -42.11 -22.01
CA TRP A 938 27.06 -43.32 -21.22
C TRP A 938 27.64 -44.45 -22.09
N ASP A 939 28.60 -45.18 -21.54
CA ASP A 939 29.20 -46.33 -22.22
C ASP A 939 28.37 -47.59 -21.94
N GLU A 940 27.63 -48.05 -22.95
CA GLU A 940 26.60 -49.08 -22.77
C GLU A 940 27.16 -50.45 -22.39
N GLU A 941 28.35 -50.81 -22.89
CA GLU A 941 29.03 -52.07 -22.53
C GLU A 941 29.39 -52.06 -21.03
N VAL A 942 30.02 -50.97 -20.57
CA VAL A 942 30.35 -50.77 -19.14
C VAL A 942 29.11 -50.73 -18.25
N LEU A 943 28.00 -50.11 -18.72
CA LEU A 943 26.74 -50.13 -17.96
C LEU A 943 26.17 -51.56 -17.84
N HIS A 944 26.18 -52.34 -18.92
CA HIS A 944 25.67 -53.71 -18.93
C HIS A 944 26.51 -54.68 -18.09
N ASP A 945 27.81 -54.43 -17.91
CA ASP A 945 28.68 -55.25 -17.09
C ASP A 945 28.61 -54.98 -15.58
N LEU A 946 28.22 -53.76 -15.17
CA LEU A 946 28.24 -53.34 -13.76
C LEU A 946 26.87 -53.31 -13.07
N PHE A 947 25.79 -53.06 -13.81
CA PHE A 947 24.48 -52.74 -13.24
C PHE A 947 23.35 -53.70 -13.64
N LEU A 948 22.27 -53.69 -12.87
CA LEU A 948 21.02 -54.37 -13.23
C LEU A 948 20.27 -53.58 -14.33
N PRO A 949 19.51 -54.22 -15.24
CA PRO A 949 18.83 -53.54 -16.36
C PRO A 949 17.95 -52.35 -15.95
N GLU A 950 17.30 -52.46 -14.79
CA GLU A 950 16.50 -51.40 -14.19
C GLU A 950 17.29 -50.12 -13.85
N ASP A 951 18.54 -50.26 -13.43
CA ASP A 951 19.41 -49.11 -13.13
C ASP A 951 20.07 -48.57 -14.39
N ILE A 952 20.36 -49.42 -15.38
CA ILE A 952 20.84 -48.98 -16.71
C ILE A 952 19.81 -48.02 -17.34
N LEU A 953 18.51 -48.34 -17.27
CA LEU A 953 17.45 -47.45 -17.75
C LEU A 953 17.41 -46.09 -16.99
N ARG A 954 17.58 -46.12 -15.66
CA ARG A 954 17.60 -44.90 -14.83
C ARG A 954 18.87 -44.05 -15.08
N ILE A 955 20.03 -44.68 -15.26
CA ILE A 955 21.31 -44.03 -15.60
C ILE A 955 21.20 -43.37 -16.99
N LYS A 956 20.72 -44.10 -18.01
CA LYS A 956 20.56 -43.58 -19.38
C LYS A 956 19.56 -42.42 -19.49
N ALA A 957 18.65 -42.27 -18.52
CA ALA A 957 17.76 -41.10 -18.41
C ALA A 957 18.47 -39.84 -17.87
N ILE A 958 19.60 -39.98 -17.17
CA ILE A 958 20.46 -38.86 -16.76
C ILE A 958 21.22 -38.36 -17.99
N LYS A 959 21.26 -37.04 -18.18
CA LYS A 959 22.11 -36.38 -19.18
C LYS A 959 23.30 -35.71 -18.48
N PRO A 960 24.54 -36.22 -18.63
CA PRO A 960 25.75 -35.59 -18.11
C PRO A 960 25.98 -34.18 -18.68
N VAL A 961 26.67 -33.33 -17.93
CA VAL A 961 27.08 -31.99 -18.38
C VAL A 961 28.62 -31.90 -18.35
N ILE A 962 29.26 -32.62 -19.27
CA ILE A 962 30.72 -32.85 -19.27
C ILE A 962 31.57 -31.57 -19.42
N SER A 963 30.97 -30.47 -19.88
CA SER A 963 31.60 -29.14 -19.88
C SER A 963 31.75 -28.52 -18.48
N GLN A 964 31.29 -29.18 -17.42
CA GLN A 964 31.37 -28.75 -16.03
C GLN A 964 31.72 -29.94 -15.11
N ALA A 965 32.39 -29.67 -13.99
CA ALA A 965 32.56 -30.66 -12.93
C ALA A 965 31.20 -31.00 -12.28
N ASP A 966 31.09 -32.15 -11.59
CA ASP A 966 29.85 -32.51 -10.89
C ASP A 966 29.40 -31.41 -9.90
N PHE A 967 28.11 -31.06 -9.96
CA PHE A 967 27.59 -29.87 -9.29
C PHE A 967 26.33 -30.17 -8.49
N PHE A 968 26.00 -29.31 -7.53
CA PHE A 968 24.79 -29.44 -6.73
C PHE A 968 23.58 -28.78 -7.42
N VAL A 969 22.40 -29.40 -7.25
CA VAL A 969 21.10 -28.85 -7.62
C VAL A 969 20.11 -28.98 -6.47
N TRP A 970 19.11 -28.10 -6.44
CA TRP A 970 18.01 -28.13 -5.48
C TRP A 970 16.84 -28.96 -6.02
N LYS A 971 16.69 -30.19 -5.51
CA LYS A 971 15.75 -31.19 -6.07
C LYS A 971 14.26 -30.81 -6.00
N LEU A 972 13.91 -29.82 -5.18
CA LEU A 972 12.53 -29.33 -5.02
C LEU A 972 12.22 -28.13 -5.94
N ASN A 973 12.91 -28.00 -7.07
CA ASN A 973 12.59 -27.06 -8.14
C ASN A 973 12.99 -27.66 -9.51
N LYS A 974 12.14 -27.49 -10.53
CA LYS A 974 12.37 -28.11 -11.86
C LYS A 974 13.58 -27.57 -12.62
N SER A 975 14.03 -26.34 -12.32
CA SER A 975 15.25 -25.77 -12.90
C SER A 975 16.53 -26.16 -12.16
N GLY A 976 16.43 -26.83 -11.00
CA GLY A 976 17.57 -27.07 -10.12
C GLY A 976 17.98 -25.87 -9.25
N ASP A 977 17.41 -24.68 -9.43
CA ASP A 977 17.72 -23.51 -8.60
C ASP A 977 17.11 -23.61 -7.21
N PHE A 978 17.86 -23.20 -6.18
CA PHE A 978 17.31 -23.04 -4.84
C PHE A 978 16.18 -22.01 -4.80
N SER A 979 15.02 -22.40 -4.27
CA SER A 979 13.91 -21.48 -4.00
C SER A 979 13.52 -21.49 -2.52
N VAL A 980 13.48 -20.30 -1.91
CA VAL A 980 12.99 -20.08 -0.53
C VAL A 980 11.54 -20.60 -0.37
N LYS A 981 10.74 -20.63 -1.44
CA LYS A 981 9.38 -21.19 -1.43
C LYS A 981 9.39 -22.70 -1.18
N SER A 982 10.19 -23.47 -1.91
CA SER A 982 10.26 -24.93 -1.71
C SER A 982 11.06 -25.30 -0.46
N ALA A 983 12.10 -24.54 -0.09
CA ALA A 983 12.79 -24.74 1.19
C ALA A 983 11.88 -24.48 2.40
N TYR A 984 11.04 -23.44 2.36
CA TYR A 984 10.02 -23.19 3.39
C TYR A 984 9.06 -24.38 3.52
N TRP A 985 8.56 -24.91 2.40
CA TRP A 985 7.65 -26.05 2.46
C TRP A 985 8.32 -27.34 2.94
N LEU A 986 9.59 -27.59 2.62
CA LEU A 986 10.35 -28.72 3.19
C LEU A 986 10.50 -28.62 4.71
N ALA A 987 10.91 -27.45 5.22
CA ALA A 987 11.03 -27.19 6.65
C ALA A 987 9.68 -27.32 7.36
N TYR A 988 8.66 -26.63 6.84
CA TYR A 988 7.32 -26.60 7.44
C TYR A 988 6.61 -27.94 7.33
N GLN A 989 6.79 -28.72 6.25
CA GLN A 989 6.29 -30.11 6.17
C GLN A 989 6.90 -30.96 7.27
N THR A 990 8.22 -30.90 7.46
CA THR A 990 8.92 -31.61 8.54
C THR A 990 8.38 -31.21 9.92
N LYS A 991 8.18 -29.90 10.17
CA LYS A 991 7.62 -29.38 11.44
C LYS A 991 6.15 -29.76 11.66
N SER A 992 5.34 -29.87 10.59
CA SER A 992 3.88 -30.03 10.66
C SER A 992 3.37 -31.45 10.42
N GLN A 993 4.23 -32.49 10.44
CA GLN A 993 3.81 -33.89 10.20
C GLN A 993 2.63 -34.32 11.08
N ASN A 994 2.72 -34.17 12.40
CA ASN A 994 1.66 -34.59 13.34
C ASN A 994 0.34 -33.83 13.09
N LEU A 995 0.41 -32.50 12.95
CA LEU A 995 -0.75 -31.65 12.66
C LEU A 995 -1.40 -31.99 11.30
N ARG A 996 -0.63 -32.45 10.31
CA ARG A 996 -1.17 -32.94 9.03
C ARG A 996 -1.86 -34.29 9.17
N SER A 997 -1.34 -35.19 9.99
CA SER A 997 -2.00 -36.46 10.31
C SER A 997 -3.34 -36.21 11.01
N GLU A 998 -3.39 -35.34 12.03
CA GLU A 998 -4.65 -34.91 12.68
C GLU A 998 -5.67 -34.36 11.67
N VAL A 999 -5.26 -33.43 10.80
CA VAL A 999 -6.14 -32.78 9.82
C VAL A 999 -6.62 -33.77 8.74
N SER A 1000 -5.82 -34.80 8.43
CA SER A 1000 -6.20 -35.87 7.50
C SER A 1000 -7.13 -36.93 8.11
N MET A 1001 -7.27 -37.00 9.44
CA MET A 1001 -8.11 -37.98 10.15
C MET A 1001 -9.58 -37.54 10.34
N GLN A 1002 -9.95 -36.31 9.96
CA GLN A 1002 -11.33 -35.81 10.07
C GLN A 1002 -12.10 -35.88 8.74
N PRO A 1003 -13.44 -36.02 8.76
CA PRO A 1003 -14.27 -36.04 7.55
C PRO A 1003 -14.01 -34.80 6.68
N SER A 1004 -13.62 -35.05 5.42
CA SER A 1004 -12.85 -34.09 4.64
C SER A 1004 -13.69 -32.98 4.01
N THR A 1005 -13.94 -31.92 4.77
CA THR A 1005 -14.36 -30.60 4.24
C THR A 1005 -13.29 -29.91 3.39
N LEU A 1006 -12.15 -30.56 3.13
CA LEU A 1006 -10.97 -29.99 2.50
C LEU A 1006 -11.19 -29.65 1.01
N GLY A 1007 -11.92 -30.50 0.28
CA GLY A 1007 -12.32 -30.23 -1.10
C GLY A 1007 -13.18 -28.96 -1.21
N LEU A 1008 -14.21 -28.86 -0.36
CA LEU A 1008 -15.09 -27.68 -0.27
C LEU A 1008 -14.30 -26.40 0.09
N LYS A 1009 -13.37 -26.48 1.07
CA LYS A 1009 -12.49 -25.36 1.44
C LYS A 1009 -11.61 -24.91 0.28
N THR A 1010 -11.13 -25.84 -0.53
CA THR A 1010 -10.34 -25.55 -1.74
C THR A 1010 -11.21 -24.88 -2.81
N GLN A 1011 -12.41 -25.38 -3.08
CA GLN A 1011 -13.38 -24.79 -4.01
C GLN A 1011 -13.76 -23.35 -3.63
N VAL A 1012 -13.98 -23.05 -2.34
CA VAL A 1012 -14.27 -21.69 -1.84
C VAL A 1012 -13.21 -20.66 -2.26
N TRP A 1013 -11.94 -21.05 -2.36
CA TRP A 1013 -10.89 -20.14 -2.81
C TRP A 1013 -10.90 -19.89 -4.32
N ASN A 1014 -11.48 -20.80 -5.12
CA ASN A 1014 -11.57 -20.71 -6.58
C ASN A 1014 -12.78 -19.91 -7.08
N LEU A 1015 -13.85 -19.76 -6.28
CA LEU A 1015 -15.05 -18.96 -6.62
C LEU A 1015 -14.70 -17.55 -7.14
N GLN A 1016 -15.41 -17.04 -8.15
CA GLN A 1016 -15.18 -15.66 -8.65
C GLN A 1016 -15.93 -14.61 -7.82
N THR A 1017 -15.58 -14.51 -6.54
CA THR A 1017 -16.25 -13.63 -5.55
C THR A 1017 -15.29 -12.86 -4.65
N ASP A 1018 -15.83 -11.88 -3.94
CA ASP A 1018 -15.13 -10.89 -3.13
C ASP A 1018 -14.38 -11.57 -1.94
N PRO A 1019 -13.13 -11.18 -1.60
CA PRO A 1019 -12.33 -11.88 -0.59
C PRO A 1019 -12.99 -12.00 0.80
N LYS A 1020 -13.86 -11.04 1.17
CA LYS A 1020 -14.64 -11.08 2.41
C LYS A 1020 -15.62 -12.26 2.46
N ILE A 1021 -16.19 -12.65 1.32
CA ILE A 1021 -17.15 -13.75 1.19
C ILE A 1021 -16.40 -15.08 1.28
N LYS A 1022 -15.24 -15.20 0.61
CA LYS A 1022 -14.37 -16.38 0.72
C LYS A 1022 -13.93 -16.65 2.16
N ILE A 1023 -13.52 -15.62 2.89
CA ILE A 1023 -13.14 -15.74 4.32
C ILE A 1023 -14.34 -16.15 5.18
N PHE A 1024 -15.56 -15.68 4.87
CA PHE A 1024 -16.77 -16.11 5.58
C PHE A 1024 -17.09 -17.59 5.35
N LEU A 1025 -17.16 -18.03 4.09
CA LEU A 1025 -17.41 -19.43 3.74
C LEU A 1025 -16.33 -20.38 4.31
N TRP A 1026 -15.07 -19.96 4.29
CA TRP A 1026 -13.98 -20.68 4.95
C TRP A 1026 -14.15 -20.79 6.48
N LYS A 1027 -14.74 -19.77 7.15
CA LYS A 1027 -15.07 -19.82 8.58
C LYS A 1027 -16.25 -20.76 8.88
N VAL A 1028 -17.28 -20.76 8.03
CA VAL A 1028 -18.41 -21.72 8.11
C VAL A 1028 -17.88 -23.14 8.02
N LEU A 1029 -17.18 -23.49 6.93
CA LEU A 1029 -16.61 -24.83 6.70
C LEU A 1029 -15.57 -25.25 7.75
N SER A 1030 -15.03 -24.31 8.54
CA SER A 1030 -14.04 -24.58 9.59
C SER A 1030 -14.62 -24.52 11.00
N GLY A 1031 -15.94 -24.37 11.16
CA GLY A 1031 -16.60 -24.40 12.48
C GLY A 1031 -16.26 -23.22 13.41
N ILE A 1032 -15.78 -22.10 12.86
CA ILE A 1032 -15.18 -20.97 13.63
C ILE A 1032 -15.99 -19.68 13.51
N LEU A 1033 -17.32 -19.79 13.52
CA LEU A 1033 -18.22 -18.66 13.73
C LEU A 1033 -18.66 -18.60 15.21
N PRO A 1034 -18.73 -17.40 15.83
CA PRO A 1034 -19.33 -17.20 17.15
C PRO A 1034 -20.87 -17.39 17.16
N VAL A 1035 -21.32 -18.65 17.03
CA VAL A 1035 -22.70 -19.09 17.31
C VAL A 1035 -22.80 -19.58 18.77
N ALA A 1036 -24.00 -19.59 19.35
CA ALA A 1036 -24.20 -19.90 20.79
C ALA A 1036 -23.54 -21.23 21.24
N GLU A 1037 -23.68 -22.29 20.45
CA GLU A 1037 -23.00 -23.59 20.63
C GLU A 1037 -21.48 -23.45 20.76
N ASN A 1038 -20.85 -22.76 19.80
CA ASN A 1038 -19.42 -22.48 19.75
C ASN A 1038 -18.92 -21.52 20.86
N LEU A 1039 -19.80 -20.67 21.39
CA LEU A 1039 -19.50 -19.77 22.52
C LEU A 1039 -19.53 -20.57 23.83
N ASN A 1040 -20.55 -21.41 24.03
CA ASN A 1040 -20.68 -22.32 25.17
C ASN A 1040 -19.54 -23.35 25.20
N GLY A 1041 -19.21 -23.96 24.05
CA GLY A 1041 -18.07 -24.86 23.89
C GLY A 1041 -16.68 -24.22 24.10
N ARG A 1042 -16.63 -22.90 24.33
CA ARG A 1042 -15.44 -22.15 24.76
C ARG A 1042 -15.51 -21.67 26.21
N GLY A 1043 -16.49 -22.13 26.99
CA GLY A 1043 -16.62 -21.85 28.42
C GLY A 1043 -17.16 -20.46 28.76
N MET A 1044 -17.77 -19.75 27.80
CA MET A 1044 -18.39 -18.46 28.09
C MET A 1044 -19.84 -18.62 28.56
N SER A 1045 -20.14 -18.10 29.74
CA SER A 1045 -21.51 -18.05 30.24
C SER A 1045 -22.35 -17.02 29.48
N LEU A 1046 -23.41 -17.47 28.82
CA LEU A 1046 -24.48 -16.62 28.32
C LEU A 1046 -25.36 -16.22 29.52
N ILE A 1047 -25.02 -15.10 30.17
CA ILE A 1047 -25.64 -14.66 31.42
C ILE A 1047 -27.16 -14.44 31.23
N PRO A 1048 -28.03 -15.14 31.99
CA PRO A 1048 -29.42 -14.79 32.09
C PRO A 1048 -29.62 -13.66 33.11
N HIS A 1049 -30.58 -12.77 32.81
CA HIS A 1049 -31.09 -11.65 33.63
C HIS A 1049 -30.30 -10.33 33.62
N VAL A 1050 -31.04 -9.28 33.24
CA VAL A 1050 -31.16 -8.06 34.06
C VAL A 1050 -32.59 -8.05 34.59
N ARG A 1051 -32.77 -7.84 35.90
CA ARG A 1051 -34.09 -7.72 36.56
C ARG A 1051 -34.13 -6.42 37.34
N SER A 1052 -35.09 -5.54 37.05
CA SER A 1052 -35.51 -4.48 37.98
C SER A 1052 -36.90 -3.95 37.63
N VAL A 1053 -37.87 -4.20 38.53
CA VAL A 1053 -39.19 -3.55 38.64
C VAL A 1053 -40.08 -3.57 37.40
N GLY A 1054 -40.93 -4.58 37.30
CA GLY A 1054 -42.00 -4.69 36.30
C GLY A 1054 -42.54 -6.11 36.22
N ILE A 1055 -43.86 -6.25 36.35
CA ILE A 1055 -44.68 -7.48 36.36
C ILE A 1055 -44.10 -8.63 35.50
N SER A 1056 -44.12 -9.86 36.02
CA SER A 1056 -43.66 -11.06 35.28
C SER A 1056 -44.63 -11.46 34.17
N TYR A 1057 -44.18 -11.37 32.92
CA TYR A 1057 -44.91 -11.82 31.74
C TYR A 1057 -44.32 -13.12 31.15
N PRO A 1058 -45.14 -14.05 30.61
CA PRO A 1058 -44.66 -15.25 29.92
C PRO A 1058 -43.83 -14.96 28.66
N ALA A 1059 -43.15 -16.00 28.15
CA ALA A 1059 -42.31 -15.89 26.95
C ALA A 1059 -43.08 -15.50 25.68
N THR A 1060 -44.37 -15.84 25.58
CA THR A 1060 -45.28 -15.38 24.51
C THR A 1060 -45.35 -13.85 24.47
N ASP A 1061 -45.48 -13.24 25.64
CA ASP A 1061 -45.75 -11.81 25.80
C ASP A 1061 -44.45 -11.01 25.67
N THR A 1062 -43.30 -11.65 25.91
CA THR A 1062 -41.99 -11.12 25.51
C THR A 1062 -41.83 -11.13 23.98
N VAL A 1063 -42.36 -12.14 23.27
CA VAL A 1063 -42.38 -12.14 21.79
C VAL A 1063 -43.39 -11.12 21.26
N ILE A 1064 -44.55 -10.95 21.90
CA ILE A 1064 -45.52 -9.89 21.56
C ILE A 1064 -44.90 -8.52 21.81
N LYS A 1065 -44.28 -8.26 22.96
CA LYS A 1065 -43.63 -6.96 23.20
C LYS A 1065 -42.43 -6.73 22.28
N ILE A 1066 -41.60 -7.72 21.98
CA ILE A 1066 -40.54 -7.56 20.97
C ILE A 1066 -41.13 -7.34 19.57
N ARG A 1067 -42.26 -7.96 19.23
CA ARG A 1067 -42.99 -7.66 17.98
C ARG A 1067 -43.51 -6.23 17.98
N ASP A 1068 -44.10 -5.77 19.08
CA ASP A 1068 -44.78 -4.48 19.18
C ASP A 1068 -43.78 -3.32 19.30
N ASP A 1069 -42.71 -3.47 20.08
CA ASP A 1069 -41.54 -2.56 20.10
C ASP A 1069 -40.86 -2.50 18.71
N VAL A 1070 -40.85 -3.61 17.95
CA VAL A 1070 -40.33 -3.65 16.56
C VAL A 1070 -41.32 -3.07 15.56
N VAL A 1071 -42.64 -3.21 15.78
CA VAL A 1071 -43.69 -2.61 14.94
C VAL A 1071 -43.73 -1.10 15.15
N GLU A 1072 -43.69 -0.60 16.39
CA GLU A 1072 -43.58 0.83 16.69
C GLU A 1072 -42.29 1.43 16.08
N TRP A 1073 -41.18 0.69 16.11
CA TRP A 1073 -39.93 1.07 15.44
C TRP A 1073 -39.97 0.97 13.90
N PHE A 1074 -40.79 0.07 13.34
CA PHE A 1074 -41.03 -0.02 11.90
C PHE A 1074 -41.99 1.06 11.41
N GLU A 1075 -43.09 1.33 12.10
CA GLU A 1075 -44.06 2.38 11.80
C GLU A 1075 -43.38 3.76 11.87
N ALA A 1076 -42.48 3.97 12.83
CA ALA A 1076 -41.59 5.14 12.90
C ALA A 1076 -40.58 5.25 11.73
N GLN A 1077 -40.48 4.25 10.84
CA GLN A 1077 -39.65 4.28 9.61
C GLN A 1077 -40.45 3.98 8.32
N CYS A 1078 -41.73 3.61 8.41
CA CYS A 1078 -42.58 3.24 7.27
C CYS A 1078 -43.39 4.41 6.68
N LEU A 1079 -43.10 5.66 7.07
CA LEU A 1079 -43.67 6.85 6.43
C LEU A 1079 -42.88 7.37 5.20
N ASP A 1080 -41.78 6.70 4.81
CA ASP A 1080 -41.05 6.92 3.56
C ASP A 1080 -40.77 5.57 2.86
N GLY A 1081 -41.76 4.93 2.21
CA GLY A 1081 -41.51 3.58 1.67
C GLY A 1081 -42.53 2.81 0.81
N GLU A 1082 -43.67 3.36 0.36
CA GLU A 1082 -44.47 2.68 -0.68
C GLU A 1082 -44.01 3.08 -2.09
N GLY A 1083 -43.71 2.11 -2.98
CA GLY A 1083 -43.45 2.41 -4.40
C GLY A 1083 -42.51 1.48 -5.19
N SER A 1084 -43.03 0.34 -5.66
CA SER A 1084 -42.66 -0.36 -6.91
C SER A 1084 -41.17 -0.45 -7.39
N ALA A 1085 -40.55 -1.62 -7.13
CA ALA A 1085 -40.10 -2.62 -8.11
C ALA A 1085 -39.07 -2.31 -9.26
N LEU A 1086 -38.43 -3.41 -9.73
CA LEU A 1086 -37.78 -3.63 -11.05
C LEU A 1086 -36.34 -3.10 -11.34
N ASN A 1087 -35.40 -4.03 -11.16
CA ASN A 1087 -34.41 -4.52 -12.16
C ASN A 1087 -33.31 -3.60 -12.76
N PRO A 1088 -32.03 -3.77 -12.33
CA PRO A 1088 -30.83 -3.37 -13.07
C PRO A 1088 -30.30 -4.50 -13.99
N PRO A 1089 -29.55 -4.17 -15.07
CA PRO A 1089 -29.00 -5.18 -15.98
C PRO A 1089 -27.73 -5.87 -15.44
N LEU A 1090 -27.89 -7.15 -15.11
CA LEU A 1090 -26.97 -8.27 -15.37
C LEU A 1090 -25.45 -7.99 -15.31
N SER A 1091 -24.82 -8.45 -14.22
CA SER A 1091 -23.39 -8.82 -14.23
C SER A 1091 -23.08 -9.91 -13.19
N ASN A 1092 -23.14 -11.17 -13.63
CA ASN A 1092 -22.51 -12.35 -13.01
C ASN A 1092 -22.69 -12.46 -11.48
N GLY A 1093 -23.91 -12.71 -11.02
CA GLY A 1093 -24.25 -12.93 -9.61
C GLY A 1093 -25.17 -14.15 -9.42
N VAL A 1094 -25.00 -14.86 -8.31
CA VAL A 1094 -25.93 -15.93 -7.89
C VAL A 1094 -26.83 -15.38 -6.80
N HIS A 1095 -28.14 -15.55 -6.97
CA HIS A 1095 -29.16 -14.97 -6.11
C HIS A 1095 -29.85 -16.06 -5.27
N PHE A 1096 -30.15 -15.74 -4.01
CA PHE A 1096 -30.72 -16.67 -3.02
C PHE A 1096 -31.99 -16.07 -2.43
N VAL A 1097 -33.08 -16.85 -2.39
CA VAL A 1097 -34.38 -16.46 -1.82
C VAL A 1097 -34.83 -17.50 -0.80
N GLY A 1098 -35.50 -17.07 0.27
CA GLY A 1098 -35.98 -17.93 1.35
C GLY A 1098 -37.12 -17.29 2.14
N SER A 1099 -38.10 -18.10 2.55
CA SER A 1099 -39.44 -17.65 2.99
C SER A 1099 -39.78 -18.05 4.43
N VAL A 1100 -40.69 -17.31 5.07
CA VAL A 1100 -41.36 -17.66 6.34
C VAL A 1100 -42.82 -17.21 6.29
N SER A 1101 -43.73 -18.03 6.85
CA SER A 1101 -45.16 -17.82 7.19
C SER A 1101 -46.18 -17.48 6.09
N GLU A 1102 -47.14 -18.41 5.92
CA GLU A 1102 -48.61 -18.22 5.96
C GLU A 1102 -49.28 -17.03 5.22
N ASN A 1103 -49.96 -17.34 4.10
CA ASN A 1103 -51.18 -16.69 3.51
C ASN A 1103 -51.09 -15.17 3.15
N LEU A 1104 -51.58 -14.60 2.03
CA LEU A 1104 -52.44 -14.94 0.88
C LEU A 1104 -52.38 -13.71 -0.11
N TRP A 1105 -52.56 -13.63 -1.44
CA TRP A 1105 -52.86 -14.45 -2.64
C TRP A 1105 -52.08 -13.82 -3.84
N ILE A 1106 -51.91 -14.49 -5.00
CA ILE A 1106 -51.63 -13.84 -6.32
C ILE A 1106 -52.48 -14.50 -7.42
N LYS A 1107 -52.97 -13.71 -8.39
CA LYS A 1107 -53.79 -14.15 -9.54
C LYS A 1107 -52.95 -14.18 -10.85
N PRO A 1108 -53.00 -15.24 -11.67
CA PRO A 1108 -52.19 -15.34 -12.89
C PRO A 1108 -52.74 -14.55 -14.09
N PRO A 1109 -51.88 -14.15 -15.06
CA PRO A 1109 -52.32 -13.78 -16.41
C PRO A 1109 -52.77 -15.02 -17.19
N ALA A 1110 -53.66 -14.84 -18.17
CA ALA A 1110 -54.61 -15.87 -18.60
C ALA A 1110 -54.08 -17.04 -19.47
N ASN A 1111 -52.79 -17.10 -19.81
CA ASN A 1111 -52.24 -18.03 -20.81
C ASN A 1111 -51.01 -18.78 -20.27
N TRP A 1112 -51.15 -20.00 -19.72
CA TRP A 1112 -50.01 -20.80 -19.24
C TRP A 1112 -50.27 -22.31 -19.25
N ASP A 1113 -49.60 -23.04 -20.15
CA ASP A 1113 -49.89 -24.45 -20.48
C ASP A 1113 -48.87 -25.50 -19.93
N GLY A 1114 -47.95 -25.09 -19.05
CA GLY A 1114 -47.24 -26.02 -18.15
C GLY A 1114 -46.23 -27.03 -18.74
N ILE A 1115 -45.52 -26.69 -19.82
CA ILE A 1115 -44.54 -27.59 -20.48
C ILE A 1115 -43.15 -27.53 -19.80
N VAL A 1116 -42.49 -28.69 -19.61
CA VAL A 1116 -41.12 -28.82 -19.05
C VAL A 1116 -40.07 -28.90 -20.16
N LEU A 1117 -39.01 -28.08 -20.07
CA LEU A 1117 -38.05 -27.87 -21.17
C LEU A 1117 -36.70 -28.62 -21.02
N LEU A 1118 -36.21 -28.84 -19.80
CA LEU A 1118 -34.91 -29.50 -19.54
C LEU A 1118 -34.97 -30.35 -18.26
N HIS A 1119 -34.17 -31.41 -18.21
CA HIS A 1119 -34.06 -32.32 -17.05
C HIS A 1119 -32.63 -32.87 -16.92
N SER A 1120 -32.13 -33.03 -15.68
CA SER A 1120 -30.80 -33.57 -15.39
C SER A 1120 -30.78 -34.26 -14.02
N ARG A 1121 -30.00 -35.34 -13.88
CA ARG A 1121 -29.97 -36.22 -12.70
C ARG A 1121 -28.54 -36.58 -12.33
N ARG A 1122 -28.19 -36.53 -11.04
CA ARG A 1122 -26.90 -36.95 -10.49
C ARG A 1122 -27.07 -37.49 -9.08
N SER A 1123 -26.44 -38.62 -8.78
CA SER A 1123 -26.34 -39.17 -7.42
C SER A 1123 -25.05 -38.68 -6.72
N PHE A 1124 -25.07 -38.62 -5.40
CA PHE A 1124 -23.91 -38.24 -4.58
C PHE A 1124 -23.69 -39.30 -3.49
N ALA A 1125 -22.53 -39.94 -3.49
CA ALA A 1125 -22.14 -40.89 -2.45
C ALA A 1125 -20.63 -40.85 -2.18
N PRO A 1126 -20.17 -41.08 -0.94
CA PRO A 1126 -20.94 -40.95 0.31
C PRO A 1126 -21.14 -39.46 0.69
N ILE A 1127 -22.23 -39.16 1.39
CA ILE A 1127 -22.49 -37.84 1.99
C ILE A 1127 -22.34 -37.95 3.51
N SER A 1128 -21.71 -36.97 4.15
CA SER A 1128 -21.36 -37.03 5.58
C SER A 1128 -22.35 -36.37 6.55
N SER A 1129 -23.27 -35.52 6.05
CA SER A 1129 -24.32 -34.87 6.85
C SER A 1129 -25.41 -34.24 5.98
N LYS A 1130 -26.57 -33.88 6.56
CA LYS A 1130 -27.65 -33.16 5.85
C LYS A 1130 -27.19 -31.80 5.29
N ALA A 1131 -26.27 -31.11 5.98
CA ALA A 1131 -25.67 -29.87 5.49
C ALA A 1131 -24.70 -30.09 4.30
N ASP A 1132 -23.92 -31.18 4.33
CA ASP A 1132 -23.06 -31.61 3.22
C ASP A 1132 -23.89 -32.01 1.99
N ALA A 1133 -25.06 -32.64 2.19
CA ALA A 1133 -26.03 -32.92 1.12
C ALA A 1133 -26.53 -31.63 0.45
N LEU A 1134 -27.13 -30.73 1.24
CA LEU A 1134 -27.73 -29.49 0.75
C LEU A 1134 -26.70 -28.59 0.03
N LEU A 1135 -25.48 -28.47 0.57
CA LEU A 1135 -24.41 -27.69 -0.05
C LEU A 1135 -23.92 -28.31 -1.37
N ARG A 1136 -23.81 -29.65 -1.46
CA ARG A 1136 -23.44 -30.33 -2.72
C ARG A 1136 -24.52 -30.19 -3.79
N CYS A 1137 -25.80 -30.29 -3.42
CA CYS A 1137 -26.92 -30.07 -4.35
C CYS A 1137 -26.92 -28.64 -4.90
N LEU A 1138 -26.75 -27.62 -4.04
CA LEU A 1138 -26.58 -26.22 -4.46
C LEU A 1138 -25.38 -26.05 -5.42
N LEU A 1139 -24.20 -26.57 -5.05
CA LEU A 1139 -22.99 -26.44 -5.88
C LEU A 1139 -23.16 -27.14 -7.24
N TRP A 1140 -23.74 -28.34 -7.29
CA TRP A 1140 -23.98 -29.05 -8.55
C TRP A 1140 -25.04 -28.38 -9.42
N ALA A 1141 -26.10 -27.83 -8.83
CA ALA A 1141 -27.11 -27.08 -9.59
C ALA A 1141 -26.48 -25.81 -10.21
N MET A 1142 -25.65 -25.08 -9.45
CA MET A 1142 -24.85 -23.97 -9.96
C MET A 1142 -23.88 -24.41 -11.09
N GLU A 1143 -23.15 -25.51 -10.91
CA GLU A 1143 -22.23 -26.06 -11.93
C GLU A 1143 -22.97 -26.46 -13.21
N SER A 1144 -24.17 -27.04 -13.09
CA SER A 1144 -24.97 -27.51 -14.23
C SER A 1144 -25.57 -26.34 -15.02
N MET A 1145 -26.16 -25.34 -14.35
CA MET A 1145 -26.65 -24.16 -15.05
C MET A 1145 -25.51 -23.40 -15.74
N ALA A 1146 -24.33 -23.32 -15.12
CA ALA A 1146 -23.14 -22.74 -15.73
C ALA A 1146 -22.62 -23.54 -16.94
N SER A 1147 -22.70 -24.87 -16.95
CA SER A 1147 -22.31 -25.68 -18.13
C SER A 1147 -23.31 -25.53 -19.29
N HIS A 1148 -24.60 -25.33 -18.98
CA HIS A 1148 -25.65 -24.99 -19.95
C HIS A 1148 -25.68 -23.50 -20.36
N LYS A 1149 -24.81 -22.64 -19.79
CA LYS A 1149 -24.75 -21.19 -20.03
C LYS A 1149 -26.04 -20.44 -19.68
N ILE A 1150 -26.71 -20.87 -18.61
CA ILE A 1150 -27.89 -20.21 -18.07
C ILE A 1150 -27.43 -19.20 -17.02
N ASP A 1151 -27.34 -17.94 -17.42
CA ASP A 1151 -26.69 -16.87 -16.64
C ASP A 1151 -27.58 -16.23 -15.55
N ASN A 1152 -28.89 -16.47 -15.58
CA ASN A 1152 -29.88 -16.03 -14.59
C ASN A 1152 -30.46 -17.25 -13.86
N ILE A 1153 -30.31 -17.34 -12.53
CA ILE A 1153 -30.81 -18.48 -11.75
C ILE A 1153 -31.27 -17.99 -10.37
N ILE A 1154 -32.51 -18.33 -10.00
CA ILE A 1154 -33.03 -18.19 -8.64
C ILE A 1154 -33.02 -19.56 -7.97
N PHE A 1155 -32.36 -19.66 -6.81
CA PHE A 1155 -32.39 -20.87 -5.98
C PHE A 1155 -33.25 -20.63 -4.74
N ALA A 1156 -34.29 -21.45 -4.57
CA ALA A 1156 -35.14 -21.50 -3.38
C ALA A 1156 -34.66 -22.61 -2.42
N PHE A 1157 -34.60 -22.30 -1.12
CA PHE A 1157 -34.22 -23.26 -0.07
C PHE A 1157 -35.11 -23.11 1.18
N GLN A 1158 -35.14 -24.16 2.00
CA GLN A 1158 -35.89 -24.19 3.27
C GLN A 1158 -34.99 -24.11 4.53
N ASP A 1159 -33.65 -24.22 4.40
CA ASP A 1159 -32.74 -24.19 5.56
C ASP A 1159 -32.55 -22.76 6.12
N LYS A 1160 -33.24 -22.49 7.23
CA LYS A 1160 -33.24 -21.17 7.89
C LYS A 1160 -31.85 -20.73 8.39
N SER A 1161 -30.92 -21.64 8.64
CA SER A 1161 -29.57 -21.32 9.12
C SER A 1161 -28.67 -20.82 7.99
N LEU A 1162 -28.69 -21.51 6.85
CA LEU A 1162 -27.99 -21.11 5.63
C LEU A 1162 -28.54 -19.77 5.11
N ILE A 1163 -29.87 -19.63 5.11
CA ILE A 1163 -30.59 -18.41 4.71
C ILE A 1163 -30.24 -17.24 5.65
N GLY A 1164 -30.34 -17.42 6.96
CA GLY A 1164 -30.03 -16.36 7.94
C GLY A 1164 -28.59 -15.85 7.86
N ALA A 1165 -27.64 -16.75 7.59
CA ALA A 1165 -26.22 -16.44 7.41
C ALA A 1165 -25.93 -15.60 6.16
N VAL A 1166 -26.73 -15.75 5.09
CA VAL A 1166 -26.60 -14.99 3.84
C VAL A 1166 -27.39 -13.68 3.89
N LEU A 1167 -28.63 -13.70 4.41
CA LEU A 1167 -29.57 -12.57 4.31
C LEU A 1167 -29.38 -11.48 5.38
N ARG A 1168 -28.78 -11.78 6.56
CA ARG A 1168 -28.61 -10.77 7.64
C ARG A 1168 -27.15 -10.44 8.03
N PRO A 1169 -26.27 -9.99 7.10
CA PRO A 1169 -24.88 -9.63 7.43
C PRO A 1169 -24.73 -8.56 8.53
N ARG A 1170 -25.72 -7.65 8.66
CA ARG A 1170 -25.66 -6.53 9.62
C ARG A 1170 -25.74 -6.97 11.10
N ALA A 1171 -26.31 -8.14 11.38
CA ALA A 1171 -26.33 -8.73 12.73
C ALA A 1171 -24.93 -9.24 13.18
N TRP A 1172 -23.97 -9.32 12.25
CA TRP A 1172 -22.62 -9.81 12.50
C TRP A 1172 -21.61 -8.64 12.41
N PRO A 1173 -20.98 -8.20 13.51
CA PRO A 1173 -20.18 -6.94 13.58
C PRO A 1173 -18.99 -6.80 12.60
N SER A 1174 -18.71 -7.79 11.76
CA SER A 1174 -17.63 -7.77 10.76
C SER A 1174 -18.04 -7.15 9.40
N PHE A 1175 -19.33 -6.91 9.17
CA PHE A 1175 -19.89 -6.56 7.85
C PHE A 1175 -20.53 -5.16 7.75
N LYS A 1176 -20.08 -4.19 8.55
CA LYS A 1176 -20.69 -2.85 8.71
C LYS A 1176 -20.62 -1.91 7.48
N ALA A 1177 -20.53 -2.44 6.25
CA ALA A 1177 -20.55 -1.66 4.99
C ALA A 1177 -20.93 -2.51 3.75
N GLN A 1178 -22.23 -2.70 3.50
CA GLN A 1178 -22.91 -2.76 2.19
C GLN A 1178 -24.42 -3.04 2.37
N SER A 1179 -25.22 -2.69 1.37
CA SER A 1179 -26.60 -3.14 1.18
C SER A 1179 -26.68 -4.09 -0.02
N VAL A 1180 -27.68 -4.98 0.00
CA VAL A 1180 -28.18 -5.78 -1.11
C VAL A 1180 -29.70 -5.81 -0.92
N GLU A 1181 -30.46 -5.54 -1.96
CA GLU A 1181 -31.93 -5.60 -1.96
C GLU A 1181 -32.39 -6.99 -2.42
N LEU A 1182 -33.57 -7.41 -1.97
CA LEU A 1182 -34.21 -8.69 -2.25
C LEU A 1182 -35.69 -8.42 -2.53
N GLU A 1183 -36.21 -8.95 -3.65
CA GLU A 1183 -37.65 -9.01 -3.93
C GLU A 1183 -38.18 -10.41 -3.54
N PHE A 1184 -39.48 -10.51 -3.23
CA PHE A 1184 -40.14 -11.74 -2.77
C PHE A 1184 -41.22 -12.19 -3.77
N SER A 1185 -41.40 -13.51 -3.92
CA SER A 1185 -42.51 -14.12 -4.66
C SER A 1185 -42.83 -15.52 -4.11
N ALA A 1186 -44.03 -16.03 -4.43
CA ALA A 1186 -44.70 -17.12 -3.70
C ALA A 1186 -44.57 -18.52 -4.34
N ALA A 1187 -45.07 -19.55 -3.64
CA ALA A 1187 -45.03 -20.95 -4.04
C ALA A 1187 -46.33 -21.44 -4.71
N ASN A 1188 -46.23 -22.50 -5.53
CA ASN A 1188 -47.34 -23.04 -6.33
C ASN A 1188 -47.92 -24.33 -5.71
N ARG A 1189 -49.23 -24.32 -5.38
CA ARG A 1189 -49.97 -25.45 -4.78
C ARG A 1189 -50.01 -26.70 -5.68
N GLY A 1190 -50.11 -26.51 -7.00
CA GLY A 1190 -50.19 -27.61 -7.97
C GLY A 1190 -48.93 -28.48 -7.96
N ALA A 1191 -47.74 -27.89 -7.78
CA ALA A 1191 -46.48 -28.63 -7.67
C ALA A 1191 -46.46 -29.59 -6.46
N ASN A 1192 -47.14 -29.23 -5.37
CA ASN A 1192 -47.22 -30.04 -4.16
C ASN A 1192 -48.15 -31.25 -4.36
N LEU A 1193 -49.30 -31.03 -5.01
CA LEU A 1193 -50.25 -32.11 -5.36
C LEU A 1193 -49.69 -33.09 -6.40
N ILE A 1194 -48.86 -32.62 -7.35
CA ILE A 1194 -48.09 -33.50 -8.24
C ILE A 1194 -47.18 -34.41 -7.40
N ALA A 1195 -46.39 -33.84 -6.49
CA ALA A 1195 -45.46 -34.62 -5.66
C ALA A 1195 -46.16 -35.71 -4.83
N GLN A 1196 -47.27 -35.36 -4.16
CA GLN A 1196 -48.09 -36.32 -3.40
C GLN A 1196 -48.67 -37.43 -4.30
N SER A 1197 -49.16 -37.08 -5.49
CA SER A 1197 -49.76 -38.06 -6.41
C SER A 1197 -48.78 -39.11 -6.96
N VAL A 1198 -47.47 -38.82 -6.97
CA VAL A 1198 -46.43 -39.79 -7.38
C VAL A 1198 -46.16 -40.81 -6.27
N THR A 1199 -46.04 -40.35 -5.01
CA THR A 1199 -45.78 -41.21 -3.84
C THR A 1199 -47.01 -42.01 -3.40
N GLU A 1200 -48.20 -41.40 -3.36
CA GLU A 1200 -49.43 -42.08 -2.92
C GLU A 1200 -49.92 -43.14 -3.93
N ALA A 1201 -49.74 -42.90 -5.23
CA ALA A 1201 -50.19 -43.82 -6.29
C ALA A 1201 -49.09 -44.76 -6.83
N SER A 1202 -47.90 -44.79 -6.22
CA SER A 1202 -46.76 -45.64 -6.60
C SER A 1202 -46.40 -45.59 -8.11
N ARG A 1203 -46.47 -44.40 -8.73
CA ARG A 1203 -46.32 -44.26 -10.19
C ARG A 1203 -44.85 -44.16 -10.62
N SER A 1204 -44.39 -45.14 -11.39
CA SER A 1204 -42.99 -45.26 -11.86
C SER A 1204 -42.70 -44.61 -13.23
N GLN A 1205 -43.65 -43.87 -13.82
CA GLN A 1205 -43.48 -43.18 -15.10
C GLN A 1205 -44.05 -41.75 -15.09
N SER A 1206 -43.49 -40.89 -15.94
CA SER A 1206 -43.81 -39.46 -16.03
C SER A 1206 -45.20 -39.19 -16.62
N TYR A 1207 -45.89 -38.17 -16.09
CA TYR A 1207 -47.16 -37.66 -16.62
C TYR A 1207 -47.11 -37.25 -18.10
N VAL A 1208 -45.93 -36.89 -18.63
CA VAL A 1208 -45.74 -36.54 -20.05
C VAL A 1208 -45.96 -37.75 -20.97
N ALA A 1209 -45.81 -38.98 -20.49
CA ALA A 1209 -45.94 -40.20 -21.31
C ALA A 1209 -47.37 -40.77 -21.38
N VAL A 1210 -48.28 -40.32 -20.52
CA VAL A 1210 -49.64 -40.89 -20.36
C VAL A 1210 -50.75 -39.83 -20.45
N GLY A 1211 -50.40 -38.55 -20.35
CA GLY A 1211 -51.35 -37.46 -20.15
C GLY A 1211 -51.57 -37.14 -18.68
N HIS A 1212 -52.01 -35.92 -18.38
CA HIS A 1212 -52.22 -35.46 -17.01
C HIS A 1212 -53.57 -35.95 -16.44
N PRO A 1213 -53.70 -36.13 -15.12
CA PRO A 1213 -54.94 -36.62 -14.52
C PRO A 1213 -56.09 -35.61 -14.65
N TYR A 1214 -57.31 -36.10 -14.92
CA TYR A 1214 -58.48 -35.23 -15.12
C TYR A 1214 -58.81 -34.34 -13.90
N TRP A 1215 -58.49 -34.79 -12.67
CA TRP A 1215 -58.66 -33.99 -11.45
C TRP A 1215 -57.79 -32.72 -11.44
N MET A 1216 -56.66 -32.73 -12.16
CA MET A 1216 -55.72 -31.61 -12.23
C MET A 1216 -56.31 -30.40 -12.96
N ASN A 1217 -57.26 -30.62 -13.88
CA ASN A 1217 -58.00 -29.54 -14.54
C ASN A 1217 -58.92 -28.80 -13.55
N GLY A 1218 -59.52 -29.49 -12.57
CA GLY A 1218 -60.36 -28.86 -11.56
C GLY A 1218 -59.55 -28.03 -10.55
N VAL A 1219 -58.37 -28.52 -10.15
CA VAL A 1219 -57.48 -27.88 -9.17
C VAL A 1219 -57.07 -26.44 -9.57
N PHE A 1220 -56.94 -26.15 -10.87
CA PHE A 1220 -56.59 -24.79 -11.34
C PHE A 1220 -57.82 -23.92 -11.69
N VAL A 1221 -59.05 -24.46 -11.60
CA VAL A 1221 -60.30 -23.78 -11.98
C VAL A 1221 -61.19 -23.45 -10.78
N GLU A 1222 -61.21 -24.29 -9.74
CA GLU A 1222 -62.16 -24.20 -8.62
C GLU A 1222 -61.59 -23.59 -7.32
N GLU A 1223 -60.47 -22.86 -7.35
CA GLU A 1223 -59.88 -22.26 -6.13
C GLU A 1223 -60.70 -21.08 -5.56
N ARG A 1224 -61.76 -21.40 -4.82
CA ARG A 1224 -62.34 -20.55 -3.77
C ARG A 1224 -62.56 -21.33 -2.47
N VAL A 1225 -61.65 -21.11 -1.52
CA VAL A 1225 -61.78 -21.42 -0.08
C VAL A 1225 -61.98 -22.90 0.28
N PHE A 1226 -60.92 -23.54 0.80
CA PHE A 1226 -61.03 -24.56 1.85
C PHE A 1226 -59.72 -24.65 2.64
N GLU A 1227 -59.82 -24.92 3.94
CA GLU A 1227 -58.73 -24.96 4.92
C GLU A 1227 -58.75 -26.32 5.64
N ILE A 1228 -57.67 -27.10 5.54
CA ILE A 1228 -57.51 -28.41 6.20
C ILE A 1228 -56.06 -28.60 6.67
N ASN A 1229 -55.90 -29.31 7.79
CA ASN A 1229 -54.68 -29.37 8.60
C ASN A 1229 -53.51 -30.19 8.02
N GLY A 1230 -52.31 -29.61 8.13
CA GLY A 1230 -51.09 -30.23 8.71
C GLY A 1230 -50.61 -31.62 8.26
N LEU A 1231 -49.54 -31.63 7.46
CA LEU A 1231 -48.49 -32.68 7.44
C LEU A 1231 -47.16 -32.10 6.89
N TYR A 1232 -46.02 -32.66 7.28
CA TYR A 1232 -44.67 -32.22 6.87
C TYR A 1232 -43.94 -33.29 6.05
N MET A 1233 -43.21 -32.89 5.00
CA MET A 1233 -42.01 -33.50 4.37
C MET A 1233 -41.63 -32.61 3.15
N GLU A 1234 -40.53 -31.84 3.18
CA GLU A 1234 -39.15 -32.19 2.78
C GLU A 1234 -38.95 -32.52 1.27
N GLY A 1235 -38.10 -31.74 0.57
CA GLY A 1235 -37.25 -32.32 -0.50
C GLY A 1235 -37.34 -31.85 -1.96
N LEU A 1236 -37.86 -30.66 -2.31
CA LEU A 1236 -37.92 -30.19 -3.72
C LEU A 1236 -37.19 -28.86 -3.97
N ALA A 1237 -36.54 -28.76 -5.14
CA ALA A 1237 -35.91 -27.55 -5.65
C ALA A 1237 -36.30 -27.32 -7.13
N TYR A 1238 -36.70 -26.10 -7.47
CA TYR A 1238 -37.07 -25.69 -8.81
C TYR A 1238 -36.40 -24.36 -9.18
N VAL A 1239 -36.29 -24.10 -10.49
CA VAL A 1239 -35.72 -22.88 -11.06
C VAL A 1239 -36.77 -22.22 -11.94
N VAL A 1240 -36.87 -20.89 -11.87
CA VAL A 1240 -37.74 -20.06 -12.72
C VAL A 1240 -36.86 -19.15 -13.56
N LEU A 1241 -37.18 -18.99 -14.84
CA LEU A 1241 -36.48 -18.12 -15.79
C LEU A 1241 -37.39 -16.99 -16.26
N ASP A 1242 -36.90 -15.76 -16.10
CA ASP A 1242 -37.47 -14.45 -16.53
C ASP A 1242 -39.00 -14.42 -16.74
N GLY A 1243 -39.73 -14.80 -15.69
CA GLY A 1243 -41.18 -14.59 -15.55
C GLY A 1243 -42.10 -15.44 -16.44
N SER A 1244 -41.58 -16.43 -17.18
CA SER A 1244 -42.37 -17.21 -18.14
C SER A 1244 -42.12 -18.72 -18.11
N GLU A 1245 -40.91 -19.18 -17.76
CA GLU A 1245 -40.50 -20.60 -17.84
C GLU A 1245 -40.11 -21.19 -16.48
N LEU A 1246 -40.33 -22.50 -16.30
CA LEU A 1246 -40.09 -23.21 -15.03
C LEU A 1246 -39.44 -24.58 -15.26
N ILE A 1247 -38.39 -24.89 -14.50
CA ILE A 1247 -37.61 -26.13 -14.56
C ILE A 1247 -37.67 -26.86 -13.21
N LEU A 1248 -38.05 -28.14 -13.24
CA LEU A 1248 -38.21 -29.01 -12.08
C LEU A 1248 -37.04 -30.00 -11.95
N PHE A 1249 -36.50 -30.14 -10.74
CA PHE A 1249 -35.51 -31.18 -10.39
C PHE A 1249 -36.07 -32.06 -9.28
N CYS A 1250 -36.22 -33.35 -9.54
CA CYS A 1250 -36.66 -34.33 -8.53
C CYS A 1250 -35.47 -35.16 -8.03
N LEU A 1251 -35.49 -35.52 -6.74
CA LEU A 1251 -34.49 -36.36 -6.09
C LEU A 1251 -35.14 -37.68 -5.64
N ASP A 1252 -34.90 -38.76 -6.38
CA ASP A 1252 -35.16 -40.10 -5.88
C ASP A 1252 -34.12 -40.44 -4.80
N HIS A 1253 -34.59 -40.94 -3.65
CA HIS A 1253 -33.72 -41.56 -2.66
C HIS A 1253 -33.47 -43.05 -2.99
N PHE A 1254 -32.20 -43.44 -2.88
CA PHE A 1254 -31.72 -44.80 -2.67
C PHE A 1254 -30.57 -44.73 -1.65
#